data_AF-A0AAQ6AMA4-F1
#
_entry.id   AF-A0AAQ6AMA4-F1
#
_cell.length_a   1.000
_cell.length_b   1.000
_cell.length_c   1.000
_cell.angle_alpha   90.00
_cell.angle_beta   90.00
_cell.angle_gamma   90.00
#
_symmetry.space_group_name_H-M   'P 1'
#
loop_
_entity.id
_entity.type
_entity.pdbx_description
1 polymer ?
#
loop_
_entity_poly.entity_id
_entity_poly.type
_entity_poly.pdbx_seq_one_letter_code
_entity_poly.pdbx_strand_id
1 'polypeptide(L)'
;VRYGVSLNPKKTYQYKYDGLVNFGLGMPDLAESGVKMSCKVNISGVSAQMFTLTVSDLAFQEFNGFPAKDGFIPSPKLTQRISSQLSKPFLFDYTSGHIGDIKASTEVSETVVNIVRGILDFFQVTVKSTQKFYELEEIGIYGKCQSTYAVEELQNDELKLTREVDVNNCEEKAAVYQGMATAVLDKTSQQRGESIVSTVTYVYTVKPTAEGGLIKAAHSLERQHFSPFNVKGGSFKMQATEEALAEEATIGPMESRGDLVYKFINAEDKVPIMMQDLTDPVPKAMELIKRLAAANNHTIDSSTTEDTVKLFQLLRVTPYEGLEETWKQLRENPEDRRWFLDTIVEIGDARILKFLEKRFQARDISVNEALQTFLVAINHLKTDQELVEMAKMFLNVPFSKSDVYLWHTVVLTYGSLVYKHCAYNTACPVSVVQPLLDMAVDALKNGIHEDQVLVLKALGNAGHPGSIKTIKRFLPGVAANPVDLPPRVQSAAVQSMRLIAARDPHSVQEITMSLFLQKNLPTEIRMLALMMLFDTKPSMALVSMVTGHLMEEKDLHVGSFAYSYLKSFARSKTPDNHFLSTACNIAMKILAPKFGRLSYSYSQARRMDWFNDDFLIGTAGEVFMLGNATNIFPTEFMTKGKLYVIGRILQLMEFGFRAETVQQLFGSSIPGFKGDFSFSDLQAVFSVLKNWEVLPEDQPVLSAFTRASGQEWFFADINKSIFLYISMRHFSKSVLRKDTPLWMMMENLQKGYSWRWTKPFLIFEARYFQATTLGLPLEISKYYQSVTGVSVNAKAGINPPPTEHLGQLLKSEISLDSDGFIGFTKDFWMFYGINTEFFQSGSEFITKIPVSAPWKFTAKINAAQKKYEFDFPLCNKEIEFFSVRYVLGADSSKKYNYLPTILNRFTVKIQTANIWRPKTNSCVESQIYGAGLCVESEIRRQYYNEEYPLFYFLGYTQMAIKLVKANRDVDKIHLEVNAGPSTHPMNARQLLETLRRLSQVSDSTPEAMFNVKLFALSGNQKPEGFDAVMYNASEGNSRNAELIVSQVGEDVNWKVCVDAAMSNGAEAKVHISWGSECQSYEMWMEAAAVNPPGSKPAFNGTLRWSRIPDYLEEYGSRIESYVPSMALLFGFYQENQENVQREVSASVVAASAHSFDVKIRFPKVPQKEIGIHSTLYAFSFCR
;
A
#
# COMPACT_ATOMS: atom_id res chain seq x y z
N VAL A 1 -13.83 -60.44 19.30
CA VAL A 1 -12.75 -59.46 19.54
C VAL A 1 -13.35 -58.06 19.34
N ARG A 2 -13.12 -57.08 20.23
CA ARG A 2 -13.66 -55.72 20.10
C ARG A 2 -12.52 -54.72 19.84
N TYR A 3 -12.68 -53.90 18.80
CA TYR A 3 -11.68 -52.93 18.35
C TYR A 3 -12.06 -51.45 18.61
N GLY A 4 -13.33 -51.17 18.90
CA GLY A 4 -13.76 -49.82 19.32
C GLY A 4 -13.05 -49.41 20.60
N VAL A 5 -12.41 -48.23 20.59
CA VAL A 5 -11.48 -47.82 21.65
C VAL A 5 -12.23 -47.50 22.95
N SER A 6 -11.65 -47.94 24.08
CA SER A 6 -12.21 -47.72 25.42
C SER A 6 -11.12 -47.76 26.49
N LEU A 7 -11.25 -46.91 27.51
CA LEU A 7 -10.48 -46.99 28.75
C LEU A 7 -11.30 -47.73 29.82
N ASN A 8 -10.64 -48.54 30.65
CA ASN A 8 -11.27 -49.22 31.78
C ASN A 8 -11.16 -48.35 33.03
N PRO A 9 -12.26 -47.99 33.70
CA PRO A 9 -12.23 -47.09 34.85
C PRO A 9 -11.58 -47.71 36.11
N LYS A 10 -11.21 -48.99 36.10
CA LYS A 10 -10.49 -49.68 37.17
C LYS A 10 -8.98 -49.81 36.90
N LYS A 11 -8.46 -49.18 35.85
CA LYS A 11 -7.05 -49.23 35.46
C LYS A 11 -6.49 -47.81 35.38
N THR A 12 -5.20 -47.72 35.67
CA THR A 12 -4.38 -46.54 35.40
C THR A 12 -3.47 -46.87 34.22
N TYR A 13 -3.44 -46.00 33.23
CA TYR A 13 -2.64 -46.10 32.01
C TYR A 13 -1.66 -44.93 32.05
N GLN A 14 -0.36 -45.17 32.22
CA GLN A 14 0.63 -44.12 31.98
C GLN A 14 1.19 -44.27 30.57
N TYR A 15 1.54 -43.12 30.01
CA TYR A 15 2.08 -42.91 28.68
C TYR A 15 3.29 -41.98 28.80
N LYS A 16 4.24 -42.09 27.88
CA LYS A 16 5.42 -41.26 27.69
C LYS A 16 5.17 -40.46 26.44
N TYR A 17 4.92 -39.17 26.61
CA TYR A 17 4.61 -38.26 25.52
C TYR A 17 5.87 -37.50 25.13
N ASP A 18 6.27 -37.59 23.86
CA ASP A 18 7.29 -36.76 23.24
C ASP A 18 6.64 -35.93 22.13
N GLY A 19 6.71 -34.61 22.21
CA GLY A 19 6.25 -33.67 21.20
C GLY A 19 7.38 -32.76 20.72
N LEU A 20 7.48 -32.58 19.41
CA LEU A 20 8.51 -31.77 18.75
C LEU A 20 7.88 -30.84 17.70
N VAL A 21 8.31 -29.58 17.68
CA VAL A 21 7.93 -28.61 16.64
C VAL A 21 9.16 -27.85 16.14
N ASN A 22 9.38 -27.84 14.82
CA ASN A 22 10.48 -27.14 14.16
C ASN A 22 9.98 -26.19 13.05
N PHE A 23 10.59 -25.02 13.02
CA PHE A 23 10.46 -23.98 12.00
C PHE A 23 11.76 -23.87 11.21
N GLY A 24 11.72 -24.23 9.94
CA GLY A 24 12.90 -24.34 9.11
C GLY A 24 12.55 -24.62 7.65
N LEU A 25 13.55 -25.07 6.88
CA LEU A 25 13.36 -25.60 5.53
C LEU A 25 13.67 -27.11 5.44
N GLY A 26 13.90 -27.79 6.57
CA GLY A 26 14.28 -29.19 6.63
C GLY A 26 15.68 -29.47 6.09
N MET A 27 16.51 -28.43 5.95
CA MET A 27 17.86 -28.50 5.38
C MET A 27 18.91 -28.44 6.51
N PRO A 28 19.87 -29.38 6.56
CA PRO A 28 20.78 -29.54 7.70
C PRO A 28 21.79 -28.39 7.86
N ASP A 29 22.01 -27.60 6.81
CA ASP A 29 22.96 -26.49 6.72
C ASP A 29 22.32 -25.09 6.84
N LEU A 30 21.00 -25.01 7.00
CA LEU A 30 20.26 -23.77 7.28
C LEU A 30 19.86 -23.71 8.76
N ALA A 31 19.66 -22.49 9.29
CA ALA A 31 19.22 -22.35 10.67
C ALA A 31 17.74 -22.71 10.83
N GLU A 32 17.39 -23.43 11.89
CA GLU A 32 16.03 -23.71 12.30
C GLU A 32 15.80 -23.25 13.75
N SER A 33 14.55 -22.98 14.12
CA SER A 33 14.11 -22.76 15.51
C SER A 33 13.10 -23.85 15.87
N GLY A 34 13.08 -24.32 17.11
CA GLY A 34 12.09 -25.30 17.54
C GLY A 34 12.04 -25.50 19.04
N VAL A 35 11.01 -26.22 19.49
CA VAL A 35 10.90 -26.67 20.88
C VAL A 35 10.51 -28.14 20.94
N LYS A 36 11.03 -28.83 21.96
CA LYS A 36 10.69 -30.20 22.30
C LYS A 36 10.13 -30.25 23.72
N MET A 37 9.00 -30.93 23.88
CA MET A 37 8.41 -31.28 25.18
C MET A 37 8.45 -32.81 25.34
N SER A 38 8.96 -33.29 26.47
CA SER A 38 8.89 -34.70 26.87
C SER A 38 8.27 -34.79 28.26
N CYS A 39 7.35 -35.72 28.50
CA CYS A 39 6.73 -35.94 29.81
C CYS A 39 6.14 -37.36 29.95
N LYS A 40 5.66 -37.69 31.15
CA LYS A 40 4.77 -38.82 31.40
C LYS A 40 3.35 -38.31 31.63
N VAL A 41 2.37 -38.99 31.07
CA VAL A 41 0.93 -38.70 31.16
C VAL A 41 0.26 -39.91 31.78
N ASN A 42 -0.32 -39.78 32.97
CA ASN A 42 -1.07 -40.86 33.62
C ASN A 42 -2.56 -40.59 33.47
N ILE A 43 -3.32 -41.57 32.99
CA ILE A 43 -4.77 -41.55 32.83
C ILE A 43 -5.39 -42.61 33.75
N SER A 44 -6.19 -42.18 34.73
CA SER A 44 -6.88 -43.07 35.68
C SER A 44 -8.40 -42.88 35.65
N GLY A 45 -9.15 -43.93 35.95
CA GLY A 45 -10.62 -43.87 35.99
C GLY A 45 -11.17 -43.23 37.26
N VAL A 46 -12.20 -42.38 37.09
CA VAL A 46 -12.99 -41.79 38.20
C VAL A 46 -14.40 -42.36 38.21
N SER A 47 -15.01 -42.51 37.02
CA SER A 47 -16.30 -43.15 36.84
C SER A 47 -16.37 -43.88 35.49
N ALA A 48 -17.50 -44.47 35.13
CA ALA A 48 -17.67 -45.24 33.89
C ALA A 48 -17.36 -44.46 32.60
N GLN A 49 -17.45 -43.12 32.63
CA GLN A 49 -17.22 -42.24 31.47
C GLN A 49 -16.26 -41.08 31.79
N MET A 50 -15.68 -41.01 32.99
CA MET A 50 -14.88 -39.87 33.42
C MET A 50 -13.51 -40.34 33.93
N PHE A 51 -12.47 -39.69 33.43
CA PHE A 51 -11.07 -40.05 33.68
C PHE A 51 -10.27 -38.82 34.15
N THR A 52 -9.19 -39.06 34.88
CA THR A 52 -8.22 -38.03 35.29
C THR A 52 -6.95 -38.18 34.49
N LEU A 53 -6.42 -37.06 33.98
CA LEU A 53 -5.09 -36.96 33.39
C LEU A 53 -4.16 -36.20 34.36
N THR A 54 -2.97 -36.74 34.63
CA THR A 54 -1.91 -36.07 35.40
C THR A 54 -0.58 -36.17 34.68
N VAL A 55 0.19 -35.07 34.64
CA VAL A 55 1.50 -35.03 33.97
C VAL A 55 2.65 -35.03 34.97
N SER A 56 3.66 -35.85 34.75
CA SER A 56 4.92 -35.89 35.53
C SER A 56 6.15 -35.92 34.61
N ASP A 57 7.34 -35.81 35.20
CA ASP A 57 8.64 -35.84 34.49
C ASP A 57 8.74 -34.91 33.26
N LEU A 58 8.11 -33.73 33.35
CA LEU A 58 8.10 -32.73 32.28
C LEU A 58 9.52 -32.18 32.04
N ALA A 59 9.93 -32.15 30.77
CA ALA A 59 11.15 -31.52 30.30
C ALA A 59 10.88 -30.72 29.02
N PHE A 60 11.22 -29.43 29.02
CA PHE A 60 11.26 -28.60 27.81
C PHE A 60 12.71 -28.41 27.35
N GLN A 61 12.91 -28.47 26.03
CA GLN A 61 14.17 -28.19 25.37
C GLN A 61 13.92 -27.23 24.19
N GLU A 62 14.84 -26.28 23.99
CA GLU A 62 14.78 -25.30 22.90
C GLU A 62 15.88 -25.63 21.87
N PHE A 63 15.58 -25.43 20.59
CA PHE A 63 16.54 -25.51 19.50
C PHE A 63 16.59 -24.18 18.75
N ASN A 64 17.80 -23.72 18.44
CA ASN A 64 18.04 -22.54 17.62
C ASN A 64 19.47 -22.60 17.09
N GLY A 65 19.64 -22.91 15.82
CA GLY A 65 20.95 -23.18 15.22
C GLY A 65 20.84 -24.05 13.96
N PHE A 66 21.96 -24.64 13.56
CA PHE A 66 22.08 -25.46 12.35
C PHE A 66 21.93 -26.96 12.70
N PRO A 67 20.94 -27.70 12.17
CA PRO A 67 20.70 -29.09 12.58
C PRO A 67 21.89 -30.06 12.38
N ALA A 68 22.85 -29.73 11.50
CA ALA A 68 24.09 -30.50 11.33
C ALA A 68 25.15 -30.29 12.44
N LYS A 69 24.99 -29.30 13.32
CA LYS A 69 26.01 -28.85 14.29
C LYS A 69 25.49 -28.73 15.71
N ASP A 70 24.30 -28.17 15.83
CA ASP A 70 23.68 -27.78 17.09
C ASP A 70 22.64 -28.84 17.52
N GLY A 71 22.26 -28.82 18.80
CA GLY A 71 21.29 -29.75 19.37
C GLY A 71 20.33 -29.07 20.33
N PHE A 72 19.30 -29.79 20.77
CA PHE A 72 18.30 -29.29 21.72
C PHE A 72 18.94 -29.00 23.10
N ILE A 73 18.71 -27.80 23.61
CA ILE A 73 19.24 -27.32 24.89
C ILE A 73 18.12 -27.34 25.94
N PRO A 74 18.28 -28.01 27.10
CA PRO A 74 17.27 -28.00 28.16
C PRO A 74 16.97 -26.59 28.69
N SER A 75 15.69 -26.28 28.87
CA SER A 75 15.21 -24.98 29.37
C SER A 75 14.55 -25.14 30.75
N PRO A 76 15.33 -25.14 31.85
CA PRO A 76 14.80 -25.47 33.18
C PRO A 76 13.81 -24.42 33.73
N LYS A 77 14.02 -23.14 33.43
CA LYS A 77 13.08 -22.06 33.83
C LYS A 77 11.72 -22.21 33.15
N LEU A 78 11.72 -22.51 31.85
CA LEU A 78 10.50 -22.75 31.08
C LEU A 78 9.79 -24.02 31.58
N THR A 79 10.55 -25.10 31.76
CA THR A 79 10.08 -26.37 32.32
C THR A 79 9.38 -26.17 33.66
N GLN A 80 10.00 -25.45 34.59
CA GLN A 80 9.42 -25.16 35.91
C GLN A 80 8.13 -24.33 35.81
N ARG A 81 8.11 -23.30 34.95
CA ARG A 81 6.96 -22.41 34.78
C ARG A 81 5.74 -23.14 34.19
N ILE A 82 5.94 -24.05 33.25
CA ILE A 82 4.85 -24.87 32.67
C ILE A 82 4.46 -26.01 33.62
N SER A 83 5.43 -26.71 34.24
CA SER A 83 5.19 -27.79 35.21
C SER A 83 4.31 -27.37 36.38
N SER A 84 4.46 -26.13 36.87
CA SER A 84 3.64 -25.58 37.97
C SER A 84 2.12 -25.54 37.68
N GLN A 85 1.73 -25.65 36.41
CA GLN A 85 0.34 -25.71 35.96
C GLN A 85 0.00 -27.08 35.36
N LEU A 86 0.83 -27.60 34.45
CA LEU A 86 0.58 -28.84 33.70
C LEU A 86 0.64 -30.10 34.59
N SER A 87 1.36 -30.07 35.72
CA SER A 87 1.40 -31.20 36.66
C SER A 87 0.20 -31.26 37.60
N LYS A 88 -0.74 -30.31 37.52
CA LYS A 88 -2.03 -30.39 38.21
C LYS A 88 -2.91 -31.44 37.50
N PRO A 89 -3.86 -32.09 38.20
CA PRO A 89 -4.80 -33.01 37.57
C PRO A 89 -5.77 -32.26 36.64
N PHE A 90 -6.25 -32.97 35.62
CA PHE A 90 -7.33 -32.57 34.71
C PHE A 90 -8.37 -33.69 34.68
N LEU A 91 -9.66 -33.37 34.66
CA LEU A 91 -10.71 -34.37 34.39
C LEU A 91 -11.19 -34.24 32.95
N PHE A 92 -11.57 -35.36 32.35
CA PHE A 92 -12.21 -35.37 31.03
C PHE A 92 -13.24 -36.49 30.91
N ASP A 93 -14.30 -36.21 30.17
CA ASP A 93 -15.26 -37.25 29.77
C ASP A 93 -14.70 -38.03 28.56
N TYR A 94 -14.84 -39.37 28.57
CA TYR A 94 -14.41 -40.25 27.49
C TYR A 94 -15.40 -41.38 27.26
N THR A 95 -15.93 -41.49 26.04
CA THR A 95 -16.87 -42.55 25.65
C THR A 95 -16.57 -43.02 24.23
N SER A 96 -16.31 -44.32 24.04
CA SER A 96 -16.19 -44.97 22.72
C SER A 96 -15.27 -44.25 21.73
N GLY A 97 -14.07 -43.87 22.15
CA GLY A 97 -13.11 -43.16 21.30
C GLY A 97 -13.30 -41.64 21.21
N HIS A 98 -14.24 -41.05 21.96
CA HIS A 98 -14.57 -39.62 21.89
C HIS A 98 -14.37 -38.92 23.24
N ILE A 99 -13.67 -37.79 23.23
CA ILE A 99 -13.46 -36.85 24.35
C ILE A 99 -14.65 -35.88 24.43
N GLY A 100 -15.13 -35.63 25.66
CA GLY A 100 -16.20 -34.68 25.97
C GLY A 100 -15.70 -33.41 26.65
N ASP A 101 -16.33 -33.03 27.75
CA ASP A 101 -15.96 -31.85 28.56
C ASP A 101 -14.62 -32.08 29.28
N ILE A 102 -13.75 -31.07 29.26
CA ILE A 102 -12.44 -31.05 29.92
C ILE A 102 -12.52 -30.08 31.10
N LYS A 103 -12.05 -30.49 32.28
CA LYS A 103 -12.11 -29.72 33.52
C LYS A 103 -10.73 -29.54 34.12
N ALA A 104 -10.47 -28.33 34.62
CA ALA A 104 -9.17 -27.94 35.18
C ALA A 104 -9.37 -27.09 36.45
N SER A 105 -8.27 -26.79 37.14
CA SER A 105 -8.26 -25.78 38.20
C SER A 105 -8.30 -24.36 37.60
N THR A 106 -8.98 -23.44 38.27
CA THR A 106 -9.05 -21.98 37.95
C THR A 106 -7.68 -21.32 37.77
N GLU A 107 -6.65 -21.86 38.41
CA GLU A 107 -5.27 -21.35 38.36
C GLU A 107 -4.51 -21.78 37.09
N VAL A 108 -5.07 -22.67 36.26
CA VAL A 108 -4.44 -23.17 35.04
C VAL A 108 -4.83 -22.29 33.86
N SER A 109 -3.84 -21.71 33.18
CA SER A 109 -4.07 -20.89 31.98
C SER A 109 -4.56 -21.73 30.80
N GLU A 110 -5.36 -21.11 29.93
CA GLU A 110 -5.92 -21.81 28.76
C GLU A 110 -4.82 -22.31 27.80
N THR A 111 -3.66 -21.65 27.78
CA THR A 111 -2.46 -22.13 27.08
C THR A 111 -2.09 -23.56 27.50
N VAL A 112 -2.18 -23.86 28.80
CA VAL A 112 -1.87 -25.19 29.37
C VAL A 112 -3.03 -26.16 29.14
N VAL A 113 -4.29 -25.70 29.23
CA VAL A 113 -5.46 -26.54 28.88
C VAL A 113 -5.42 -26.94 27.40
N ASN A 114 -4.98 -26.05 26.50
CA ASN A 114 -4.79 -26.37 25.09
C ASN A 114 -3.69 -27.43 24.85
N ILE A 115 -2.58 -27.39 25.61
CA ILE A 115 -1.57 -28.48 25.58
C ILE A 115 -2.21 -29.81 26.01
N VAL A 116 -3.09 -29.81 27.02
CA VAL A 116 -3.85 -31.00 27.43
C VAL A 116 -4.83 -31.44 26.34
N ARG A 117 -5.50 -30.53 25.62
CA ARG A 117 -6.28 -30.87 24.42
C ARG A 117 -5.43 -31.57 23.37
N GLY A 118 -4.20 -31.11 23.13
CA GLY A 118 -3.26 -31.74 22.20
C GLY A 118 -2.90 -33.17 22.59
N ILE A 119 -2.71 -33.43 23.89
CA ILE A 119 -2.49 -34.78 24.43
C ILE A 119 -3.76 -35.63 24.29
N LEU A 120 -4.94 -35.11 24.65
CA LEU A 120 -6.21 -35.84 24.61
C LEU A 120 -6.70 -36.14 23.18
N ASP A 121 -6.30 -35.35 22.17
CA ASP A 121 -6.65 -35.58 20.76
C ASP A 121 -6.04 -36.89 20.20
N PHE A 122 -4.96 -37.42 20.81
CA PHE A 122 -4.48 -38.78 20.52
C PHE A 122 -5.44 -39.89 20.95
N PHE A 123 -6.41 -39.60 21.82
CA PHE A 123 -7.44 -40.55 22.24
C PHE A 123 -8.75 -40.39 21.46
N GLN A 124 -8.85 -39.34 20.62
CA GLN A 124 -9.98 -39.04 19.73
C GLN A 124 -9.87 -39.89 18.45
N VAL A 125 -10.56 -41.03 18.41
CA VAL A 125 -10.46 -41.98 17.29
C VAL A 125 -11.71 -42.84 17.09
N THR A 126 -12.30 -42.75 15.89
CA THR A 126 -13.48 -43.54 15.49
C THR A 126 -13.07 -44.83 14.76
N VAL A 127 -13.17 -46.00 15.42
CA VAL A 127 -12.78 -47.30 14.82
C VAL A 127 -13.97 -48.07 14.23
N LYS A 128 -14.07 -48.18 12.90
CA LYS A 128 -15.06 -49.04 12.21
C LYS A 128 -14.44 -50.39 11.78
N SER A 129 -14.75 -51.47 12.50
CA SER A 129 -14.14 -52.80 12.25
C SER A 129 -14.62 -53.53 10.97
N THR A 130 -15.58 -52.98 10.22
CA THR A 130 -16.13 -53.59 9.00
C THR A 130 -15.71 -52.88 7.71
N GLN A 131 -14.96 -51.78 7.81
CA GLN A 131 -14.58 -50.93 6.68
C GLN A 131 -13.07 -50.68 6.71
N LYS A 132 -12.36 -51.08 5.64
CA LYS A 132 -10.90 -50.86 5.53
C LYS A 132 -10.53 -49.43 5.13
N PHE A 133 -11.47 -48.70 4.53
CA PHE A 133 -11.37 -47.28 4.21
C PHE A 133 -12.73 -46.63 4.47
N TYR A 134 -12.74 -45.45 5.08
CA TYR A 134 -13.96 -44.65 5.30
C TYR A 134 -13.62 -43.21 5.60
N GLU A 135 -14.57 -42.33 5.32
CA GLU A 135 -14.53 -40.93 5.70
C GLU A 135 -15.64 -40.64 6.72
N LEU A 136 -15.42 -39.65 7.57
CA LEU A 136 -16.44 -39.01 8.38
C LEU A 136 -15.99 -37.60 8.78
N GLU A 137 -16.96 -36.77 9.13
CA GLU A 137 -16.71 -35.52 9.82
C GLU A 137 -16.74 -35.76 11.34
N GLU A 138 -15.70 -35.32 12.06
CA GLU A 138 -15.60 -35.49 13.50
C GLU A 138 -14.91 -34.30 14.17
N ILE A 139 -15.15 -34.15 15.48
CA ILE A 139 -14.51 -33.11 16.29
C ILE A 139 -13.10 -33.57 16.68
N GLY A 140 -12.13 -32.67 16.59
CA GLY A 140 -10.78 -32.80 17.14
C GLY A 140 -10.23 -31.44 17.57
N ILE A 141 -8.94 -31.34 17.88
CA ILE A 141 -8.34 -30.08 18.32
C ILE A 141 -8.46 -28.93 17.29
N TYR A 142 -8.52 -29.27 16.00
CA TYR A 142 -8.71 -28.33 14.89
C TYR A 142 -10.15 -27.85 14.69
N GLY A 143 -11.10 -28.34 15.48
CA GLY A 143 -12.53 -28.13 15.29
C GLY A 143 -13.21 -29.35 14.65
N LYS A 144 -14.29 -29.12 13.90
CA LYS A 144 -15.11 -30.15 13.26
C LYS A 144 -14.73 -30.28 11.80
N CYS A 145 -13.93 -31.29 11.46
CA CYS A 145 -13.24 -31.41 10.17
C CYS A 145 -13.47 -32.78 9.51
N GLN A 146 -13.41 -32.82 8.17
CA GLN A 146 -13.44 -34.07 7.41
C GLN A 146 -12.17 -34.89 7.71
N SER A 147 -12.37 -36.14 8.11
CA SER A 147 -11.30 -37.07 8.47
C SER A 147 -11.41 -38.37 7.67
N THR A 148 -10.28 -38.81 7.11
CA THR A 148 -10.18 -39.99 6.25
C THR A 148 -9.39 -41.08 6.94
N TYR A 149 -9.96 -42.29 7.02
CA TYR A 149 -9.40 -43.43 7.72
C TYR A 149 -9.02 -44.57 6.78
N ALA A 150 -7.86 -45.18 7.05
CA ALA A 150 -7.44 -46.46 6.49
C ALA A 150 -7.10 -47.45 7.64
N VAL A 151 -7.48 -48.72 7.48
CA VAL A 151 -7.31 -49.77 8.49
C VAL A 151 -6.53 -50.95 7.91
N GLU A 152 -5.41 -51.27 8.54
CA GLU A 152 -4.53 -52.40 8.24
C GLU A 152 -4.52 -53.38 9.43
N GLU A 153 -4.59 -54.68 9.15
CA GLU A 153 -4.43 -55.74 10.14
C GLU A 153 -2.95 -56.12 10.25
N LEU A 154 -2.39 -56.10 11.47
CA LEU A 154 -1.02 -56.48 11.75
C LEU A 154 -0.92 -57.93 12.23
N GLN A 155 0.30 -58.47 12.26
CA GLN A 155 0.57 -59.74 12.92
C GLN A 155 0.27 -59.61 14.43
N ASN A 156 -0.39 -60.63 15.01
CA ASN A 156 -0.91 -60.69 16.39
C ASN A 156 -2.26 -59.98 16.66
N ASP A 157 -3.17 -59.93 15.69
CA ASP A 157 -4.54 -59.37 15.79
C ASP A 157 -4.61 -57.87 16.18
N GLU A 158 -3.50 -57.14 16.19
CA GLU A 158 -3.45 -55.68 16.37
C GLU A 158 -3.89 -54.97 15.08
N LEU A 159 -4.59 -53.83 15.20
CA LEU A 159 -4.93 -52.97 14.06
C LEU A 159 -3.98 -51.79 14.00
N LYS A 160 -3.48 -51.49 12.80
CA LYS A 160 -2.89 -50.20 12.47
C LYS A 160 -3.96 -49.34 11.80
N LEU A 161 -4.28 -48.20 12.40
CA LEU A 161 -5.16 -47.20 11.78
C LEU A 161 -4.35 -46.00 11.35
N THR A 162 -4.61 -45.49 10.14
CA THR A 162 -4.13 -44.19 9.68
C THR A 162 -5.33 -43.26 9.52
N ARG A 163 -5.25 -42.07 10.12
CA ARG A 163 -6.25 -41.00 10.06
C ARG A 163 -5.59 -39.77 9.45
N GLU A 164 -6.07 -39.30 8.31
CA GLU A 164 -5.69 -38.00 7.75
C GLU A 164 -6.81 -37.00 8.05
N VAL A 165 -6.48 -35.83 8.60
CA VAL A 165 -7.45 -34.77 8.92
C VAL A 165 -7.31 -33.62 7.92
N ASP A 166 -8.37 -33.35 7.15
CA ASP A 166 -8.40 -32.22 6.24
C ASP A 166 -8.75 -30.93 7.02
N VAL A 167 -7.71 -30.28 7.53
CA VAL A 167 -7.84 -29.01 8.26
C VAL A 167 -8.20 -27.82 7.36
N ASN A 168 -8.32 -28.00 6.04
CA ASN A 168 -8.88 -27.01 5.12
C ASN A 168 -10.40 -27.19 4.93
N ASN A 169 -10.93 -28.40 5.13
CA ASN A 169 -12.35 -28.74 5.05
C ASN A 169 -12.97 -29.01 6.43
N CYS A 170 -13.29 -27.92 7.14
CA CYS A 170 -13.94 -27.96 8.46
C CYS A 170 -15.20 -27.07 8.47
N GLU A 171 -16.29 -27.57 9.06
CA GLU A 171 -17.49 -26.75 9.36
C GLU A 171 -17.16 -25.71 10.44
N GLU A 172 -16.50 -26.15 11.51
CA GLU A 172 -15.95 -25.31 12.56
C GLU A 172 -14.43 -25.41 12.51
N LYS A 173 -13.73 -24.36 12.07
CA LYS A 173 -12.26 -24.34 11.98
C LYS A 173 -11.66 -23.57 13.15
N ALA A 174 -10.76 -24.20 13.91
CA ALA A 174 -9.96 -23.57 14.96
C ALA A 174 -8.82 -22.71 14.36
N ALA A 175 -9.20 -21.62 13.71
CA ALA A 175 -8.29 -20.62 13.17
C ALA A 175 -8.90 -19.21 13.25
N VAL A 176 -8.06 -18.19 13.44
CA VAL A 176 -8.47 -16.79 13.62
C VAL A 176 -7.72 -15.88 12.64
N TYR A 177 -8.44 -14.97 11.97
CA TYR A 177 -7.88 -13.96 11.09
C TYR A 177 -8.13 -12.55 11.65
N GLN A 178 -7.06 -11.78 11.90
CA GLN A 178 -7.14 -10.40 12.40
C GLN A 178 -6.50 -9.41 11.43
N GLY A 179 -6.98 -8.16 11.46
CA GLY A 179 -6.45 -7.07 10.64
C GLY A 179 -6.69 -7.19 9.13
N MET A 180 -7.55 -8.11 8.69
CA MET A 180 -7.76 -8.44 7.28
C MET A 180 -9.19 -8.14 6.77
N ALA A 181 -10.03 -7.46 7.55
CA ALA A 181 -11.42 -7.14 7.22
C ALA A 181 -11.63 -6.43 5.88
N THR A 182 -10.67 -5.60 5.46
CA THR A 182 -10.70 -4.85 4.19
C THR A 182 -9.93 -5.51 3.05
N ALA A 183 -9.20 -6.60 3.32
CA ALA A 183 -8.50 -7.39 2.31
C ALA A 183 -9.41 -8.52 1.82
N VAL A 184 -10.18 -8.24 0.77
CA VAL A 184 -11.22 -9.14 0.24
C VAL A 184 -10.59 -10.42 -0.33
N LEU A 185 -11.22 -11.57 -0.13
CA LEU A 185 -10.73 -12.86 -0.61
C LEU A 185 -10.85 -12.98 -2.14
N ASP A 186 -9.75 -13.34 -2.83
CA ASP A 186 -9.73 -13.68 -4.25
C ASP A 186 -9.66 -15.20 -4.43
N LYS A 187 -10.85 -15.81 -4.51
CA LYS A 187 -11.00 -17.25 -4.75
C LYS A 187 -10.32 -17.70 -6.05
N THR A 188 -10.22 -16.84 -7.07
CA THR A 188 -9.57 -17.18 -8.35
C THR A 188 -8.05 -17.15 -8.22
N SER A 189 -7.49 -16.24 -7.42
CA SER A 189 -6.06 -16.28 -7.06
C SER A 189 -5.73 -17.48 -6.17
N GLN A 190 -6.60 -17.87 -5.22
CA GLN A 190 -6.38 -19.06 -4.39
C GLN A 190 -6.34 -20.35 -5.23
N GLN A 191 -7.18 -20.44 -6.27
CA GLN A 191 -7.13 -21.56 -7.24
C GLN A 191 -5.82 -21.64 -8.04
N ARG A 192 -5.02 -20.56 -8.12
CA ARG A 192 -3.68 -20.58 -8.74
C ARG A 192 -2.59 -21.05 -7.77
N GLY A 193 -2.85 -21.02 -6.47
CA GLY A 193 -1.97 -21.49 -5.40
C GLY A 193 -2.42 -20.99 -4.03
N GLU A 194 -2.37 -21.87 -3.03
CA GLU A 194 -2.64 -21.50 -1.62
C GLU A 194 -1.35 -21.13 -0.89
N SER A 195 -1.39 -20.09 -0.07
CA SER A 195 -0.23 -19.66 0.72
C SER A 195 -0.01 -20.46 2.01
N ILE A 196 -0.99 -21.26 2.43
CA ILE A 196 -0.92 -22.13 3.61
C ILE A 196 -1.53 -23.48 3.19
N VAL A 197 -0.74 -24.54 3.23
CA VAL A 197 -1.22 -25.93 3.04
C VAL A 197 -0.79 -26.75 4.23
N SER A 198 -1.73 -27.34 4.96
CA SER A 198 -1.48 -28.21 6.10
C SER A 198 -1.89 -29.66 5.80
N THR A 199 -1.07 -30.61 6.22
CA THR A 199 -1.38 -32.06 6.21
C THR A 199 -1.21 -32.60 7.62
N VAL A 200 -2.16 -33.40 8.11
CA VAL A 200 -2.16 -33.89 9.50
C VAL A 200 -2.50 -35.37 9.50
N THR A 201 -1.47 -36.20 9.68
CA THR A 201 -1.58 -37.65 9.72
C THR A 201 -1.42 -38.16 11.15
N TYR A 202 -2.35 -38.99 11.63
CA TYR A 202 -2.20 -39.81 12.83
C TYR A 202 -2.08 -41.28 12.44
N VAL A 203 -1.22 -42.02 13.13
CA VAL A 203 -1.04 -43.47 13.01
C VAL A 203 -1.16 -44.10 14.39
N TYR A 204 -2.17 -44.96 14.56
CA TYR A 204 -2.49 -45.63 15.81
C TYR A 204 -2.19 -47.12 15.70
N THR A 205 -1.62 -47.72 16.75
CA THR A 205 -1.60 -49.17 16.94
C THR A 205 -2.62 -49.52 18.03
N VAL A 206 -3.73 -50.15 17.64
CA VAL A 206 -4.82 -50.55 18.53
C VAL A 206 -4.76 -52.04 18.79
N LYS A 207 -4.48 -52.41 20.05
CA LYS A 207 -4.52 -53.80 20.50
C LYS A 207 -5.93 -54.14 21.00
N PRO A 208 -6.58 -55.22 20.53
CA PRO A 208 -7.88 -55.59 21.05
C PRO A 208 -7.80 -56.18 22.45
N THR A 209 -8.83 -55.96 23.26
CA THR A 209 -9.01 -56.60 24.56
C THR A 209 -10.46 -57.10 24.73
N ALA A 210 -10.75 -57.76 25.86
CA ALA A 210 -12.12 -58.14 26.21
C ALA A 210 -13.02 -56.92 26.54
N GLU A 211 -12.41 -55.82 26.95
CA GLU A 211 -13.07 -54.59 27.40
C GLU A 211 -13.33 -53.65 26.20
N GLY A 212 -12.37 -53.57 25.26
CA GLY A 212 -12.43 -52.85 23.99
C GLY A 212 -11.04 -52.72 23.36
N GLY A 213 -10.90 -51.88 22.34
CA GLY A 213 -9.60 -51.54 21.77
C GLY A 213 -8.77 -50.67 22.73
N LEU A 214 -7.50 -51.01 22.91
CA LEU A 214 -6.53 -50.22 23.66
C LEU A 214 -5.54 -49.58 22.69
N ILE A 215 -5.38 -48.26 22.74
CA ILE A 215 -4.30 -47.56 22.05
C ILE A 215 -2.99 -47.91 22.75
N LYS A 216 -2.15 -48.68 22.05
CA LYS A 216 -0.85 -49.17 22.53
C LYS A 216 0.27 -48.17 22.22
N ALA A 217 0.16 -47.51 21.06
CA ALA A 217 1.01 -46.41 20.63
C ALA A 217 0.23 -45.55 19.64
N ALA A 218 0.48 -44.25 19.67
CA ALA A 218 0.00 -43.31 18.67
C ALA A 218 1.14 -42.38 18.24
N HIS A 219 1.12 -41.98 16.97
CA HIS A 219 2.09 -41.06 16.38
C HIS A 219 1.37 -40.08 15.47
N SER A 220 1.67 -38.79 15.60
CA SER A 220 1.19 -37.76 14.68
C SER A 220 2.33 -37.09 13.92
N LEU A 221 2.02 -36.71 12.69
CA LEU A 221 2.87 -35.92 11.82
C LEU A 221 2.02 -34.81 11.19
N GLU A 222 2.20 -33.60 11.70
CA GLU A 222 1.64 -32.40 11.11
C GLU A 222 2.74 -31.70 10.30
N ARG A 223 2.40 -31.26 9.09
CA ARG A 223 3.26 -30.42 8.27
C ARG A 223 2.46 -29.24 7.75
N GLN A 224 3.10 -28.08 7.72
CA GLN A 224 2.53 -26.89 7.11
C GLN A 224 3.52 -26.27 6.14
N HIS A 225 3.05 -26.07 4.92
CA HIS A 225 3.76 -25.38 3.88
C HIS A 225 3.20 -23.96 3.81
N PHE A 226 3.89 -23.03 4.45
CA PHE A 226 3.60 -21.61 4.33
C PHE A 226 4.52 -20.97 3.27
N SER A 227 3.93 -20.25 2.32
CA SER A 227 4.63 -19.45 1.32
C SER A 227 3.82 -18.21 0.97
N PRO A 228 4.40 -16.99 1.00
CA PRO A 228 3.72 -15.80 0.50
C PRO A 228 3.62 -15.76 -1.04
N PHE A 229 4.23 -16.73 -1.74
CA PHE A 229 4.30 -16.90 -3.19
C PHE A 229 3.67 -18.24 -3.62
N ASN A 230 3.55 -18.50 -4.92
CA ASN A 230 3.06 -19.80 -5.40
C ASN A 230 3.99 -20.93 -4.93
N VAL A 231 3.41 -21.99 -4.37
CA VAL A 231 4.16 -22.94 -3.55
C VAL A 231 5.09 -23.78 -4.40
N LYS A 232 6.39 -23.63 -4.16
CA LYS A 232 7.35 -24.74 -4.04
C LYS A 232 8.44 -24.38 -3.01
N GLY A 233 8.58 -25.17 -1.95
CA GLY A 233 9.78 -25.14 -1.08
C GLY A 233 9.77 -24.26 0.19
N GLY A 234 8.85 -24.51 1.12
CA GLY A 234 8.97 -24.11 2.54
C GLY A 234 8.21 -25.10 3.43
N SER A 235 8.76 -25.56 4.56
CA SER A 235 8.18 -26.69 5.32
C SER A 235 8.35 -26.61 6.84
N PHE A 236 7.25 -26.39 7.54
CA PHE A 236 7.10 -26.70 8.97
C PHE A 236 6.87 -28.20 9.15
N LYS A 237 7.44 -28.78 10.20
CA LYS A 237 7.23 -30.18 10.60
C LYS A 237 7.06 -30.25 12.12
N MET A 238 5.94 -30.81 12.53
CA MET A 238 5.61 -31.15 13.91
C MET A 238 5.42 -32.66 14.01
N GLN A 239 5.93 -33.26 15.09
CA GLN A 239 5.89 -34.71 15.30
C GLN A 239 5.67 -35.03 16.78
N ALA A 240 4.74 -35.94 17.09
CA ALA A 240 4.56 -36.46 18.44
C ALA A 240 4.39 -37.99 18.47
N THR A 241 4.78 -38.59 19.60
CA THR A 241 4.82 -40.05 19.86
C THR A 241 4.47 -40.37 21.31
N GLU A 242 3.77 -41.49 21.54
CA GLU A 242 3.27 -41.88 22.88
C GLU A 242 3.46 -43.40 23.22
N GLU A 243 4.05 -43.76 24.39
CA GLU A 243 4.38 -45.16 24.82
C GLU A 243 4.25 -45.45 26.35
N ALA A 244 3.85 -46.64 26.83
CA ALA A 244 3.22 -46.80 28.18
C ALA A 244 3.99 -47.38 29.42
N LEU A 245 3.52 -47.07 30.65
CA LEU A 245 3.72 -47.78 31.96
C LEU A 245 2.65 -47.43 33.07
N ALA A 246 2.95 -47.16 34.37
CA ALA A 246 1.96 -46.81 35.45
C ALA A 246 2.52 -46.16 36.77
N GLU A 247 1.82 -45.17 37.40
CA GLU A 247 1.70 -44.86 38.86
C GLU A 247 0.61 -43.77 39.18
N GLU A 248 0.21 -43.52 40.45
CA GLU A 248 -1.05 -42.81 40.88
C GLU A 248 -0.90 -41.40 41.51
N ALA A 249 -1.99 -40.60 41.54
CA ALA A 249 -2.10 -39.28 42.20
C ALA A 249 -3.56 -38.87 42.59
N THR A 250 -3.73 -37.82 43.43
CA THR A 250 -5.01 -37.34 44.02
C THR A 250 -5.51 -35.99 43.48
N ILE A 251 -6.81 -35.69 43.66
CA ILE A 251 -7.58 -34.66 42.92
C ILE A 251 -8.20 -33.59 43.85
N GLY A 252 -8.21 -32.33 43.42
CA GLY A 252 -8.86 -31.18 44.08
C GLY A 252 -10.06 -30.60 43.29
N PRO A 253 -10.61 -29.43 43.70
CA PRO A 253 -11.76 -28.81 43.02
C PRO A 253 -11.44 -28.29 41.61
N MET A 254 -12.41 -28.37 40.69
CA MET A 254 -12.26 -28.07 39.26
C MET A 254 -13.49 -27.41 38.64
N GLU A 255 -13.28 -26.76 37.49
CA GLU A 255 -14.28 -26.11 36.64
C GLU A 255 -14.21 -26.61 35.19
N SER A 256 -15.31 -26.56 34.46
CA SER A 256 -15.37 -26.91 33.02
C SER A 256 -14.65 -25.85 32.18
N ARG A 257 -13.90 -26.32 31.18
CA ARG A 257 -13.19 -25.54 30.17
C ARG A 257 -13.69 -25.87 28.75
N GLY A 258 -14.80 -26.59 28.65
CA GLY A 258 -15.42 -27.00 27.39
C GLY A 258 -14.71 -28.18 26.71
N ASP A 259 -14.98 -28.30 25.41
CA ASP A 259 -14.58 -29.42 24.55
C ASP A 259 -13.08 -29.45 24.15
N LEU A 260 -12.76 -30.44 23.32
CA LEU A 260 -11.43 -30.70 22.73
C LEU A 260 -10.96 -29.65 21.72
N VAL A 261 -11.84 -28.80 21.17
CA VAL A 261 -11.48 -27.78 20.18
C VAL A 261 -10.63 -26.70 20.82
N TYR A 262 -9.51 -26.35 20.18
CA TYR A 262 -8.58 -25.33 20.66
C TYR A 262 -9.29 -24.00 20.95
N LYS A 263 -9.00 -23.39 22.12
CA LYS A 263 -9.58 -22.09 22.51
C LYS A 263 -8.51 -20.99 22.47
N PHE A 264 -8.68 -20.00 21.59
CA PHE A 264 -7.78 -18.84 21.50
C PHE A 264 -8.11 -17.82 22.59
N ILE A 265 -7.15 -17.50 23.46
CA ILE A 265 -7.26 -16.47 24.51
C ILE A 265 -6.08 -15.51 24.42
N ASN A 266 -6.35 -14.20 24.54
CA ASN A 266 -5.36 -13.11 24.59
C ASN A 266 -4.33 -13.10 23.44
N ALA A 267 -4.67 -13.69 22.28
CA ALA A 267 -3.83 -13.75 21.10
C ALA A 267 -3.42 -12.35 20.59
N GLU A 268 -4.25 -11.34 20.86
CA GLU A 268 -4.11 -9.97 20.37
C GLU A 268 -3.10 -9.12 21.15
N ASP A 269 -2.90 -9.41 22.44
CA ASP A 269 -2.16 -8.53 23.34
C ASP A 269 -0.63 -8.61 23.17
N LYS A 270 -0.14 -9.68 22.51
CA LYS A 270 1.29 -10.00 22.41
C LYS A 270 1.77 -9.99 20.98
N VAL A 271 2.54 -8.97 20.61
CA VAL A 271 3.18 -8.84 19.29
C VAL A 271 4.46 -9.71 19.24
N PRO A 272 4.58 -10.70 18.32
CA PRO A 272 5.74 -11.61 18.23
C PRO A 272 6.95 -10.99 17.51
N ILE A 273 7.34 -9.77 17.88
CA ILE A 273 8.56 -9.11 17.35
C ILE A 273 9.67 -9.15 18.41
N MET A 274 9.30 -8.96 19.68
CA MET A 274 10.19 -9.06 20.83
C MET A 274 9.39 -9.48 22.07
N MET A 275 9.82 -10.54 22.74
CA MET A 275 9.43 -10.80 24.12
C MET A 275 10.08 -9.74 25.04
N GLN A 276 9.27 -9.01 25.79
CA GLN A 276 9.72 -8.07 26.82
C GLN A 276 8.96 -8.28 28.13
N ASP A 277 9.49 -7.70 29.21
CA ASP A 277 8.85 -7.69 30.52
C ASP A 277 7.76 -6.61 30.60
N LEU A 278 6.50 -7.06 30.64
CA LEU A 278 5.29 -6.24 30.64
C LEU A 278 4.77 -5.89 32.05
N THR A 279 5.50 -6.23 33.12
CA THR A 279 5.20 -5.75 34.48
C THR A 279 5.38 -4.23 34.58
N ASP A 280 4.67 -3.58 35.51
CA ASP A 280 4.74 -2.12 35.76
C ASP A 280 4.81 -1.26 34.48
N PRO A 281 3.80 -1.35 33.58
CA PRO A 281 3.94 -0.83 32.22
C PRO A 281 3.91 0.70 32.12
N VAL A 282 3.28 1.39 33.06
CA VAL A 282 3.13 2.87 33.07
C VAL A 282 4.48 3.61 33.06
N PRO A 283 5.40 3.42 34.04
CA PRO A 283 6.69 4.10 34.03
C PRO A 283 7.55 3.74 32.81
N LYS A 284 7.52 2.46 32.37
CA LYS A 284 8.25 1.98 31.19
C LYS A 284 7.75 2.67 29.90
N ALA A 285 6.43 2.77 29.71
CA ALA A 285 5.83 3.45 28.57
C ALA A 285 6.16 4.96 28.57
N MET A 286 6.10 5.61 29.74
CA MET A 286 6.44 7.02 29.90
C MET A 286 7.91 7.33 29.59
N GLU A 287 8.85 6.50 30.01
CA GLU A 287 10.27 6.62 29.67
C GLU A 287 10.47 6.49 28.15
N LEU A 288 9.87 5.45 27.55
CA LEU A 288 9.95 5.20 26.11
C LEU A 288 9.39 6.34 25.26
N ILE A 289 8.24 6.92 25.63
CA ILE A 289 7.65 8.07 24.93
C ILE A 289 8.65 9.24 24.91
N LYS A 290 9.21 9.61 26.07
CA LYS A 290 10.17 10.71 26.19
C LYS A 290 11.45 10.43 25.41
N ARG A 291 11.95 9.19 25.45
CA ARG A 291 13.15 8.77 24.70
C ARG A 291 12.93 8.83 23.19
N LEU A 292 11.80 8.32 22.71
CA LEU A 292 11.42 8.33 21.29
C LEU A 292 11.21 9.75 20.78
N ALA A 293 10.54 10.61 21.55
CA ALA A 293 10.34 12.01 21.24
C ALA A 293 11.68 12.77 21.13
N ALA A 294 12.58 12.57 22.10
CA ALA A 294 13.91 13.18 22.07
C ALA A 294 14.77 12.70 20.88
N ALA A 295 14.79 11.40 20.61
CA ALA A 295 15.62 10.81 19.55
C ALA A 295 15.17 11.23 18.13
N ASN A 296 13.86 11.44 17.92
CA ASN A 296 13.29 11.70 16.59
C ASN A 296 12.93 13.19 16.34
N ASN A 297 13.31 14.09 17.25
CA ASN A 297 12.94 15.52 17.25
C ASN A 297 13.39 16.30 15.99
N HIS A 298 14.60 16.01 15.49
CA HIS A 298 15.19 16.74 14.35
C HIS A 298 15.30 15.90 13.08
N THR A 299 15.69 14.64 13.24
CA THR A 299 15.90 13.62 12.20
C THR A 299 15.29 12.31 12.71
N ILE A 300 14.87 11.40 11.83
CA ILE A 300 14.41 10.08 12.25
C ILE A 300 15.61 9.16 12.51
N ASP A 301 15.68 8.58 13.71
CA ASP A 301 16.69 7.57 14.08
C ASP A 301 16.13 6.16 13.85
N SER A 302 16.56 5.53 12.76
CA SER A 302 16.13 4.18 12.35
C SER A 302 16.51 3.07 13.32
N SER A 303 17.42 3.33 14.27
CA SER A 303 17.76 2.38 15.34
C SER A 303 16.71 2.37 16.45
N THR A 304 16.01 3.48 16.67
CA THR A 304 14.98 3.61 17.72
C THR A 304 13.61 3.10 17.31
N THR A 305 13.34 2.87 16.03
CA THR A 305 11.98 2.52 15.58
C THR A 305 11.48 1.17 16.09
N GLU A 306 12.38 0.24 16.44
CA GLU A 306 12.02 -1.01 17.13
C GLU A 306 11.44 -0.78 18.53
N ASP A 307 11.77 0.34 19.19
CA ASP A 307 11.22 0.69 20.51
C ASP A 307 9.76 1.19 20.42
N THR A 308 9.27 1.62 19.26
CA THR A 308 7.85 1.98 19.10
C THR A 308 6.94 0.75 19.23
N VAL A 309 7.37 -0.41 18.72
CA VAL A 309 6.68 -1.69 18.92
C VAL A 309 6.65 -2.09 20.40
N LYS A 310 7.75 -1.86 21.14
CA LYS A 310 7.79 -2.09 22.59
C LYS A 310 6.82 -1.18 23.34
N LEU A 311 6.73 0.09 22.93
CA LEU A 311 5.76 1.03 23.49
C LEU A 311 4.31 0.56 23.23
N PHE A 312 3.99 0.07 22.02
CA PHE A 312 2.66 -0.45 21.70
C PHE A 312 2.26 -1.63 22.61
N GLN A 313 3.16 -2.61 22.81
CA GLN A 313 2.92 -3.73 23.73
C GLN A 313 2.66 -3.26 25.18
N LEU A 314 3.43 -2.28 25.69
CA LEU A 314 3.24 -1.72 27.04
C LEU A 314 1.91 -0.97 27.16
N LEU A 315 1.54 -0.18 26.16
CA LEU A 315 0.24 0.52 26.13
C LEU A 315 -0.93 -0.48 26.09
N ARG A 316 -0.83 -1.57 25.30
CA ARG A 316 -1.85 -2.63 25.23
C ARG A 316 -2.11 -3.30 26.58
N VAL A 317 -1.11 -3.45 27.46
CA VAL A 317 -1.32 -3.99 28.83
C VAL A 317 -1.59 -2.93 29.91
N THR A 318 -1.54 -1.64 29.58
CA THR A 318 -1.70 -0.57 30.58
C THR A 318 -3.17 -0.40 31.01
N PRO A 319 -3.50 -0.45 32.31
CA PRO A 319 -4.87 -0.23 32.79
C PRO A 319 -5.33 1.21 32.54
N TYR A 320 -6.64 1.44 32.49
CA TYR A 320 -7.24 2.74 32.15
C TYR A 320 -6.74 3.89 33.05
N GLU A 321 -6.58 3.62 34.34
CA GLU A 321 -6.07 4.56 35.34
C GLU A 321 -4.63 5.00 35.01
N GLY A 322 -3.82 4.09 34.48
CA GLY A 322 -2.45 4.36 34.03
C GLY A 322 -2.40 5.21 32.75
N LEU A 323 -3.40 5.09 31.87
CA LEU A 323 -3.54 5.98 30.69
C LEU A 323 -3.88 7.42 31.13
N GLU A 324 -4.76 7.55 32.13
CA GLU A 324 -5.12 8.84 32.71
C GLU A 324 -3.97 9.49 33.49
N GLU A 325 -3.14 8.70 34.18
CA GLU A 325 -1.91 9.16 34.81
C GLU A 325 -0.89 9.64 33.76
N THR A 326 -0.64 8.82 32.73
CA THR A 326 0.26 9.14 31.62
C THR A 326 -0.17 10.44 30.94
N TRP A 327 -1.46 10.64 30.67
CA TRP A 327 -1.98 11.89 30.12
C TRP A 327 -1.64 13.10 30.99
N LYS A 328 -1.92 13.04 32.30
CA LYS A 328 -1.66 14.16 33.24
C LYS A 328 -0.19 14.56 33.26
N GLN A 329 0.73 13.61 33.13
CA GLN A 329 2.17 13.89 33.19
C GLN A 329 2.76 14.34 31.85
N LEU A 330 2.22 13.90 30.71
CA LEU A 330 2.78 14.20 29.38
C LEU A 330 2.09 15.37 28.65
N ARG A 331 0.86 15.72 29.00
CA ARG A 331 0.02 16.73 28.31
C ARG A 331 0.62 18.15 28.19
N GLU A 332 1.55 18.52 29.07
CA GLU A 332 2.11 19.88 29.12
C GLU A 332 3.34 20.06 28.19
N ASN A 333 4.01 18.98 27.80
CA ASN A 333 5.08 19.02 26.79
C ASN A 333 4.47 18.68 25.42
N PRO A 334 4.48 19.60 24.42
CA PRO A 334 3.86 19.36 23.12
C PRO A 334 4.37 18.12 22.37
N GLU A 335 5.65 17.78 22.53
CA GLU A 335 6.26 16.62 21.86
C GLU A 335 5.83 15.32 22.55
N ASP A 336 5.98 15.21 23.87
CA ASP A 336 5.56 14.03 24.64
C ASP A 336 4.04 13.78 24.50
N ARG A 337 3.24 14.86 24.51
CA ARG A 337 1.80 14.85 24.28
C ARG A 337 1.45 14.30 22.90
N ARG A 338 2.13 14.76 21.84
CA ARG A 338 1.91 14.27 20.47
C ARG A 338 2.26 12.78 20.37
N TRP A 339 3.42 12.38 20.88
CA TRP A 339 3.84 10.98 20.89
C TRP A 339 2.88 10.07 21.66
N PHE A 340 2.33 10.51 22.78
CA PHE A 340 1.30 9.75 23.49
C PHE A 340 -0.01 9.64 22.68
N LEU A 341 -0.51 10.74 22.11
CA LEU A 341 -1.73 10.75 21.29
C LEU A 341 -1.61 9.96 19.98
N ASP A 342 -0.40 9.85 19.41
CA ASP A 342 -0.12 9.06 18.21
C ASP A 342 0.10 7.56 18.50
N THR A 343 0.34 7.17 19.76
CA THR A 343 0.68 5.77 20.13
C THR A 343 -0.40 5.09 20.99
N ILE A 344 -1.21 5.84 21.74
CA ILE A 344 -2.35 5.31 22.52
C ILE A 344 -3.42 4.64 21.64
N VAL A 345 -3.47 4.98 20.35
CA VAL A 345 -4.38 4.40 19.35
C VAL A 345 -4.16 2.91 19.11
N GLU A 346 -3.03 2.36 19.53
CA GLU A 346 -2.74 0.91 19.46
C GLU A 346 -3.43 0.09 20.56
N ILE A 347 -4.18 0.74 21.45
CA ILE A 347 -5.09 0.11 22.42
C ILE A 347 -6.45 -0.09 21.73
N GLY A 348 -6.68 -1.25 21.12
CA GLY A 348 -7.85 -1.51 20.29
C GLY A 348 -9.17 -1.81 21.02
N ASP A 349 -9.39 -1.43 22.28
CA ASP A 349 -10.57 -1.86 23.07
C ASP A 349 -11.33 -0.73 23.78
N ALA A 350 -12.22 -1.07 24.72
CA ALA A 350 -13.04 -0.12 25.47
C ALA A 350 -12.24 1.02 26.14
N ARG A 351 -10.95 0.81 26.46
CA ARG A 351 -10.09 1.81 27.10
C ARG A 351 -9.83 3.03 26.21
N ILE A 352 -9.59 2.85 24.90
CA ILE A 352 -9.36 4.00 24.00
C ILE A 352 -10.63 4.83 23.80
N LEU A 353 -11.80 4.17 23.73
CA LEU A 353 -13.08 4.86 23.62
C LEU A 353 -13.37 5.70 24.87
N LYS A 354 -13.20 5.14 26.07
CA LYS A 354 -13.36 5.87 27.35
C LYS A 354 -12.35 7.01 27.51
N PHE A 355 -11.12 6.83 27.01
CA PHE A 355 -10.13 7.90 27.00
C PHE A 355 -10.58 9.04 26.09
N LEU A 356 -10.92 8.75 24.83
CA LEU A 356 -11.35 9.76 23.85
C LEU A 356 -12.66 10.44 24.24
N GLU A 357 -13.63 9.71 24.78
CA GLU A 357 -14.86 10.27 25.36
C GLU A 357 -14.53 11.40 26.32
N LYS A 358 -13.66 11.11 27.30
CA LYS A 358 -13.28 12.06 28.34
C LYS A 358 -12.59 13.30 27.77
N ARG A 359 -11.72 13.14 26.77
CA ARG A 359 -11.08 14.26 26.06
C ARG A 359 -12.07 15.11 25.27
N PHE A 360 -13.02 14.48 24.58
CA PHE A 360 -14.06 15.16 23.79
C PHE A 360 -15.06 15.91 24.69
N GLN A 361 -15.41 15.35 25.86
CA GLN A 361 -16.25 16.02 26.86
C GLN A 361 -15.52 17.19 27.52
N ALA A 362 -14.27 17.00 27.95
CA ALA A 362 -13.46 18.04 28.61
C ALA A 362 -12.94 19.12 27.64
N ARG A 363 -12.90 18.84 26.33
CA ARG A 363 -12.31 19.68 25.28
C ARG A 363 -10.84 20.04 25.55
N ASP A 364 -10.09 19.14 26.19
CA ASP A 364 -8.65 19.30 26.48
C ASP A 364 -7.72 18.71 25.40
N ILE A 365 -8.29 18.42 24.22
CA ILE A 365 -7.60 18.19 22.95
C ILE A 365 -8.10 19.17 21.89
N SER A 366 -7.22 19.56 20.97
CA SER A 366 -7.59 20.37 19.80
C SER A 366 -8.35 19.56 18.75
N VAL A 367 -9.05 20.24 17.85
CA VAL A 367 -9.77 19.62 16.72
C VAL A 367 -8.84 18.76 15.86
N ASN A 368 -7.61 19.22 15.58
CA ASN A 368 -6.63 18.50 14.76
C ASN A 368 -6.09 17.24 15.48
N GLU A 369 -5.81 17.34 16.79
CA GLU A 369 -5.45 16.16 17.61
C GLU A 369 -6.60 15.14 17.63
N ALA A 370 -7.83 15.61 17.88
CA ALA A 370 -9.02 14.78 17.90
C ALA A 370 -9.24 14.05 16.56
N LEU A 371 -9.14 14.76 15.43
CA LEU A 371 -9.30 14.20 14.09
C LEU A 371 -8.28 13.08 13.84
N GLN A 372 -7.00 13.34 14.10
CA GLN A 372 -5.93 12.36 13.84
C GLN A 372 -6.00 11.14 14.76
N THR A 373 -6.16 11.34 16.08
CA THR A 373 -6.20 10.24 17.05
C THR A 373 -7.49 9.42 16.89
N PHE A 374 -8.65 10.05 16.68
CA PHE A 374 -9.92 9.33 16.51
C PHE A 374 -9.94 8.48 15.24
N LEU A 375 -9.43 9.01 14.12
CA LEU A 375 -9.34 8.27 12.85
C LEU A 375 -8.56 6.96 13.00
N VAL A 376 -7.38 7.01 13.62
CA VAL A 376 -6.54 5.82 13.80
C VAL A 376 -7.12 4.89 14.88
N ALA A 377 -7.60 5.44 16.00
CA ALA A 377 -8.22 4.64 17.07
C ALA A 377 -9.38 3.78 16.56
N ILE A 378 -10.32 4.35 15.79
CA ILE A 378 -11.45 3.58 15.22
C ILE A 378 -10.97 2.60 14.13
N ASN A 379 -9.92 2.94 13.38
CA ASN A 379 -9.30 2.00 12.44
C ASN A 379 -8.67 0.79 13.14
N HIS A 380 -8.08 0.96 14.34
CA HIS A 380 -7.40 -0.11 15.08
C HIS A 380 -8.31 -0.81 16.12
N LEU A 381 -9.48 -0.23 16.43
CA LEU A 381 -10.47 -0.82 17.32
C LEU A 381 -10.87 -2.25 16.90
N LYS A 382 -10.94 -3.15 17.88
CA LYS A 382 -11.58 -4.46 17.77
C LYS A 382 -13.06 -4.29 17.42
N THR A 383 -13.67 -5.34 16.88
CA THR A 383 -15.01 -5.25 16.28
C THR A 383 -16.06 -6.05 17.02
N ASP A 384 -15.93 -6.15 18.34
CA ASP A 384 -16.95 -6.73 19.20
C ASP A 384 -18.18 -5.82 19.25
N GLN A 385 -19.37 -6.40 19.36
CA GLN A 385 -20.63 -5.65 19.29
C GLN A 385 -20.72 -4.54 20.36
N GLU A 386 -20.17 -4.77 21.56
CA GLU A 386 -20.10 -3.78 22.64
C GLU A 386 -19.27 -2.54 22.25
N LEU A 387 -18.12 -2.75 21.58
CA LEU A 387 -17.24 -1.66 21.15
C LEU A 387 -17.89 -0.81 20.04
N VAL A 388 -18.63 -1.46 19.13
CA VAL A 388 -19.41 -0.77 18.09
C VAL A 388 -20.58 0.02 18.69
N GLU A 389 -21.19 -0.46 19.78
CA GLU A 389 -22.22 0.26 20.52
C GLU A 389 -21.63 1.49 21.24
N MET A 390 -20.53 1.34 21.97
CA MET A 390 -19.84 2.46 22.63
C MET A 390 -19.41 3.54 21.62
N ALA A 391 -18.91 3.16 20.45
CA ALA A 391 -18.50 4.10 19.41
C ALA A 391 -19.66 4.99 18.89
N LYS A 392 -20.93 4.58 19.01
CA LYS A 392 -22.09 5.39 18.61
C LYS A 392 -22.15 6.74 19.32
N MET A 393 -21.65 6.83 20.55
CA MET A 393 -21.80 8.02 21.36
C MET A 393 -21.15 9.26 20.71
N PHE A 394 -20.05 9.07 19.97
CA PHE A 394 -19.32 10.15 19.32
C PHE A 394 -20.15 10.84 18.22
N LEU A 395 -21.16 10.18 17.65
CA LEU A 395 -22.13 10.79 16.72
C LEU A 395 -22.97 11.90 17.39
N ASN A 396 -23.09 11.87 18.72
CA ASN A 396 -23.95 12.75 19.51
C ASN A 396 -23.17 13.76 20.37
N VAL A 397 -21.87 13.57 20.59
CA VAL A 397 -21.05 14.48 21.41
C VAL A 397 -20.91 15.85 20.72
N PRO A 398 -21.22 16.98 21.39
CA PRO A 398 -21.17 18.31 20.75
C PRO A 398 -19.81 18.73 20.20
N PHE A 399 -18.70 18.24 20.80
CA PHE A 399 -17.35 18.52 20.30
C PHE A 399 -17.09 17.87 18.93
N SER A 400 -17.67 16.69 18.65
CA SER A 400 -17.60 16.08 17.32
C SER A 400 -18.18 16.97 16.22
N LYS A 401 -19.08 17.90 16.57
CA LYS A 401 -19.76 18.85 15.68
C LYS A 401 -19.20 20.27 15.77
N SER A 402 -18.10 20.51 16.49
CA SER A 402 -17.50 21.86 16.59
C SER A 402 -16.66 22.25 15.36
N ASP A 403 -16.35 21.28 14.50
CA ASP A 403 -15.64 21.48 13.23
C ASP A 403 -16.17 20.49 12.19
N VAL A 404 -16.23 20.92 10.92
CA VAL A 404 -16.80 20.14 9.82
C VAL A 404 -15.96 18.90 9.49
N TYR A 405 -14.64 18.98 9.54
CA TYR A 405 -13.76 17.86 9.22
C TYR A 405 -13.71 16.83 10.34
N LEU A 406 -13.78 17.28 11.61
CA LEU A 406 -13.95 16.38 12.75
C LEU A 406 -15.30 15.64 12.66
N TRP A 407 -16.39 16.34 12.32
CA TRP A 407 -17.70 15.71 12.11
C TRP A 407 -17.68 14.69 10.98
N HIS A 408 -17.09 15.05 9.83
CA HIS A 408 -16.91 14.14 8.70
C HIS A 408 -16.14 12.89 9.12
N THR A 409 -15.03 13.06 9.84
CA THR A 409 -14.18 11.95 10.31
C THR A 409 -14.95 11.02 11.24
N VAL A 410 -15.69 11.55 12.21
CA VAL A 410 -16.49 10.75 13.16
C VAL A 410 -17.57 9.93 12.45
N VAL A 411 -18.32 10.52 11.52
CA VAL A 411 -19.40 9.82 10.80
C VAL A 411 -18.85 8.80 9.79
N LEU A 412 -17.79 9.13 9.05
CA LEU A 412 -17.17 8.23 8.06
C LEU A 412 -16.52 7.02 8.73
N THR A 413 -15.79 7.22 9.84
CA THR A 413 -15.10 6.13 10.56
C THR A 413 -16.07 5.23 11.30
N TYR A 414 -17.22 5.73 11.79
CA TYR A 414 -18.29 4.87 12.29
C TYR A 414 -18.80 3.92 11.19
N GLY A 415 -18.96 4.41 9.96
CA GLY A 415 -19.23 3.55 8.79
C GLY A 415 -18.15 2.48 8.58
N SER A 416 -16.88 2.86 8.62
CA SER A 416 -15.76 1.91 8.48
C SER A 416 -15.75 0.84 9.59
N LEU A 417 -16.09 1.21 10.82
CA LEU A 417 -16.20 0.29 11.95
C LEU A 417 -17.33 -0.73 11.76
N VAL A 418 -18.51 -0.28 11.31
CA VAL A 418 -19.63 -1.15 10.92
C VAL A 418 -19.20 -2.14 9.84
N TYR A 419 -18.45 -1.69 8.82
CA TYR A 419 -17.97 -2.57 7.77
C TYR A 419 -17.04 -3.66 8.30
N LYS A 420 -16.08 -3.30 9.16
CA LYS A 420 -15.15 -4.27 9.78
C LYS A 420 -15.91 -5.28 10.64
N HIS A 421 -16.89 -4.85 11.44
CA HIS A 421 -17.74 -5.75 12.23
C HIS A 421 -18.51 -6.75 11.34
N CYS A 422 -19.11 -6.28 10.25
CA CYS A 422 -19.78 -7.12 9.26
C CYS A 422 -18.84 -7.97 8.38
N ALA A 423 -17.52 -7.78 8.45
CA ALA A 423 -16.56 -8.62 7.73
C ALA A 423 -16.25 -9.92 8.49
N TYR A 424 -16.41 -9.93 9.81
CA TYR A 424 -16.21 -11.09 10.67
C TYR A 424 -17.51 -11.74 11.16
N ASN A 425 -18.65 -11.03 11.14
CA ASN A 425 -19.95 -11.54 11.59
C ASN A 425 -20.91 -11.74 10.41
N THR A 426 -21.31 -12.98 10.14
CA THR A 426 -22.29 -13.36 9.11
C THR A 426 -23.41 -14.18 9.73
N ALA A 427 -24.68 -13.77 9.70
CA ALA A 427 -25.23 -12.53 9.14
C ALA A 427 -24.94 -11.29 10.03
N CYS A 428 -24.67 -10.13 9.42
CA CYS A 428 -24.40 -8.90 10.17
C CYS A 428 -25.69 -8.28 10.76
N PRO A 429 -25.70 -7.82 12.03
CA PRO A 429 -26.88 -7.20 12.64
C PRO A 429 -27.23 -5.82 12.07
N VAL A 430 -28.50 -5.58 11.75
CA VAL A 430 -28.97 -4.25 11.27
C VAL A 430 -28.79 -3.15 12.35
N SER A 431 -28.81 -3.51 13.63
CA SER A 431 -28.68 -2.60 14.78
C SER A 431 -27.36 -1.81 14.84
N VAL A 432 -26.31 -2.28 14.17
CA VAL A 432 -25.03 -1.53 14.10
C VAL A 432 -25.05 -0.45 13.02
N VAL A 433 -25.79 -0.64 11.92
CA VAL A 433 -25.91 0.39 10.85
C VAL A 433 -27.05 1.37 11.12
N GLN A 434 -28.01 1.02 11.98
CA GLN A 434 -29.20 1.82 12.28
C GLN A 434 -28.95 3.32 12.51
N PRO A 435 -27.92 3.77 13.28
CA PRO A 435 -27.66 5.21 13.46
C PRO A 435 -27.37 5.96 12.15
N LEU A 436 -26.71 5.31 11.18
CA LEU A 436 -26.48 5.90 9.85
C LEU A 436 -27.76 5.90 9.00
N LEU A 437 -28.65 4.91 9.19
CA LEU A 437 -29.95 4.88 8.51
C LEU A 437 -30.86 6.00 9.00
N ASP A 438 -30.90 6.23 10.33
CA ASP A 438 -31.71 7.29 10.94
C ASP A 438 -31.22 8.67 10.50
N MET A 439 -29.90 8.92 10.58
CA MET A 439 -29.30 10.17 10.05
C MET A 439 -29.59 10.38 8.56
N ALA A 440 -29.67 9.33 7.75
CA ALA A 440 -30.03 9.46 6.34
C ALA A 440 -31.51 9.83 6.14
N VAL A 441 -32.42 9.32 6.96
CA VAL A 441 -33.83 9.73 6.94
C VAL A 441 -33.98 11.19 7.37
N ASP A 442 -33.27 11.61 8.41
CA ASP A 442 -33.31 13.00 8.90
C ASP A 442 -32.66 13.98 7.92
N ALA A 443 -31.52 13.65 7.32
CA ALA A 443 -30.88 14.48 6.29
C ALA A 443 -31.76 14.66 5.04
N LEU A 444 -32.48 13.60 4.62
CA LEU A 444 -33.46 13.69 3.54
C LEU A 444 -34.67 14.57 3.92
N LYS A 445 -35.16 14.46 5.16
CA LYS A 445 -36.27 15.25 5.69
C LYS A 445 -35.94 16.74 5.86
N ASN A 446 -34.72 17.05 6.29
CA ASN A 446 -34.26 18.42 6.54
C ASN A 446 -33.82 19.14 5.27
N GLY A 447 -33.58 18.42 4.16
CA GLY A 447 -33.19 19.01 2.88
C GLY A 447 -31.75 19.50 2.79
N ILE A 448 -30.90 19.22 3.78
CA ILE A 448 -29.50 19.67 3.84
C ILE A 448 -28.62 18.75 3.00
N HIS A 449 -28.16 19.23 1.83
CA HIS A 449 -27.45 18.40 0.86
C HIS A 449 -26.06 17.94 1.35
N GLU A 450 -25.41 18.72 2.20
CA GLU A 450 -24.12 18.40 2.83
C GLU A 450 -24.24 17.17 3.73
N ASP A 451 -25.23 17.16 4.63
CA ASP A 451 -25.55 16.04 5.51
C ASP A 451 -25.95 14.79 4.70
N GLN A 452 -26.75 14.97 3.65
CA GLN A 452 -27.14 13.88 2.74
C GLN A 452 -25.90 13.24 2.09
N VAL A 453 -24.95 14.04 1.60
CA VAL A 453 -23.71 13.54 0.98
C VAL A 453 -22.83 12.83 2.02
N LEU A 454 -22.66 13.41 3.22
CA LEU A 454 -21.86 12.82 4.30
C LEU A 454 -22.40 11.45 4.72
N VAL A 455 -23.71 11.35 5.01
CA VAL A 455 -24.30 10.10 5.48
C VAL A 455 -24.34 9.03 4.39
N LEU A 456 -24.55 9.39 3.12
CA LEU A 456 -24.42 8.46 1.99
C LEU A 456 -22.99 7.94 1.83
N LYS A 457 -21.96 8.80 2.04
CA LYS A 457 -20.55 8.36 2.05
C LYS A 457 -20.28 7.38 3.18
N ALA A 458 -20.81 7.62 4.39
CA ALA A 458 -20.65 6.74 5.55
C ALA A 458 -21.43 5.42 5.42
N LEU A 459 -22.64 5.43 4.83
CA LEU A 459 -23.34 4.20 4.43
C LEU A 459 -22.54 3.42 3.38
N GLY A 460 -21.87 4.13 2.48
CA GLY A 460 -20.93 3.56 1.50
C GLY A 460 -19.68 2.94 2.12
N ASN A 461 -19.22 3.46 3.26
CA ASN A 461 -18.18 2.82 4.07
C ASN A 461 -18.72 1.57 4.77
N ALA A 462 -19.89 1.66 5.42
CA ALA A 462 -20.53 0.55 6.13
C ALA A 462 -20.79 -0.68 5.24
N GLY A 463 -21.18 -0.44 3.98
CA GLY A 463 -21.41 -1.52 3.01
C GLY A 463 -22.43 -2.55 3.47
N HIS A 464 -23.41 -2.15 4.27
CA HIS A 464 -24.40 -3.05 4.89
C HIS A 464 -25.61 -3.23 3.95
N PRO A 465 -26.01 -4.47 3.56
CA PRO A 465 -27.14 -4.68 2.64
C PRO A 465 -28.47 -4.08 3.11
N GLY A 466 -28.72 -4.07 4.43
CA GLY A 466 -29.87 -3.38 5.03
C GLY A 466 -30.00 -1.88 4.69
N SER A 467 -28.91 -1.23 4.26
CA SER A 467 -28.93 0.18 3.81
C SER A 467 -29.62 0.40 2.46
N ILE A 468 -29.77 -0.64 1.63
CA ILE A 468 -30.31 -0.52 0.26
C ILE A 468 -31.68 0.16 0.24
N LYS A 469 -32.58 -0.19 1.16
CA LYS A 469 -33.94 0.40 1.24
C LYS A 469 -33.91 1.90 1.51
N THR A 470 -32.93 2.38 2.27
CA THR A 470 -32.73 3.81 2.57
C THR A 470 -32.04 4.50 1.40
N ILE A 471 -30.98 3.90 0.84
CA ILE A 471 -30.26 4.41 -0.34
C ILE A 471 -31.21 4.57 -1.55
N LYS A 472 -32.12 3.62 -1.81
CA LYS A 472 -33.13 3.70 -2.88
C LYS A 472 -33.98 4.98 -2.81
N ARG A 473 -34.13 5.65 -1.65
CA ARG A 473 -34.88 6.92 -1.51
C ARG A 473 -34.18 8.12 -2.14
N PHE A 474 -32.86 8.05 -2.33
CA PHE A 474 -32.03 9.10 -2.93
C PHE A 474 -31.78 8.89 -4.43
N LEU A 475 -32.31 7.80 -5.01
CA LEU A 475 -32.04 7.40 -6.39
C LEU A 475 -33.23 7.73 -7.31
N PRO A 476 -33.00 8.44 -8.42
CA PRO A 476 -34.07 8.79 -9.36
C PRO A 476 -34.62 7.53 -10.04
N GLY A 477 -35.93 7.52 -10.32
CA GLY A 477 -36.60 6.44 -11.05
C GLY A 477 -36.62 5.06 -10.37
N VAL A 478 -36.11 4.94 -9.13
CA VAL A 478 -36.12 3.71 -8.32
C VAL A 478 -36.72 3.95 -6.92
N ALA A 479 -36.72 5.21 -6.44
CA ALA A 479 -37.44 5.60 -5.24
C ALA A 479 -38.97 5.41 -5.39
N ALA A 480 -39.62 4.77 -4.40
CA ALA A 480 -41.07 4.63 -4.38
C ALA A 480 -41.81 5.99 -4.28
N ASN A 481 -41.21 6.94 -3.55
CA ASN A 481 -41.62 8.34 -3.50
C ASN A 481 -40.44 9.19 -4.00
N PRO A 482 -40.39 9.57 -5.29
CA PRO A 482 -39.27 10.35 -5.83
C PRO A 482 -39.18 11.74 -5.18
N VAL A 483 -37.98 12.08 -4.70
CA VAL A 483 -37.61 13.45 -4.34
C VAL A 483 -36.66 13.94 -5.43
N ASP A 484 -36.89 15.15 -5.95
CA ASP A 484 -35.94 15.76 -6.88
C ASP A 484 -34.69 16.21 -6.10
N LEU A 485 -33.56 15.60 -6.41
CA LEU A 485 -32.30 15.75 -5.66
C LEU A 485 -31.18 16.11 -6.64
N PRO A 486 -30.25 17.01 -6.28
CA PRO A 486 -29.19 17.43 -7.18
C PRO A 486 -28.26 16.25 -7.54
N PRO A 487 -27.63 16.26 -8.73
CA PRO A 487 -26.74 15.19 -9.18
C PRO A 487 -25.65 14.82 -8.16
N ARG A 488 -25.15 15.77 -7.37
CA ARG A 488 -24.21 15.57 -6.26
C ARG A 488 -24.68 14.51 -5.25
N VAL A 489 -25.94 14.61 -4.81
CA VAL A 489 -26.55 13.68 -3.84
C VAL A 489 -26.84 12.33 -4.51
N GLN A 490 -27.32 12.35 -5.76
CA GLN A 490 -27.57 11.12 -6.53
C GLN A 490 -26.26 10.33 -6.77
N SER A 491 -25.16 11.00 -7.13
CA SER A 491 -23.84 10.39 -7.29
C SER A 491 -23.33 9.77 -6.00
N ALA A 492 -23.47 10.47 -4.86
CA ALA A 492 -23.13 9.90 -3.55
C ALA A 492 -23.98 8.66 -3.23
N ALA A 493 -25.27 8.66 -3.57
CA ALA A 493 -26.16 7.52 -3.38
C ALA A 493 -25.77 6.32 -4.26
N VAL A 494 -25.44 6.53 -5.55
CA VAL A 494 -24.95 5.45 -6.41
C VAL A 494 -23.62 4.90 -5.87
N GLN A 495 -22.65 5.76 -5.55
CA GLN A 495 -21.36 5.34 -5.01
C GLN A 495 -21.44 4.67 -3.63
N SER A 496 -22.52 4.87 -2.87
CA SER A 496 -22.72 4.17 -1.58
C SER A 496 -22.96 2.66 -1.72
N MET A 497 -23.28 2.17 -2.92
CA MET A 497 -23.42 0.73 -3.17
C MET A 497 -22.08 0.01 -3.40
N ARG A 498 -20.95 0.73 -3.49
CA ARG A 498 -19.62 0.17 -3.84
C ARG A 498 -19.19 -1.05 -3.02
N LEU A 499 -19.39 -1.03 -1.70
CA LEU A 499 -19.07 -2.16 -0.81
C LEU A 499 -20.24 -3.13 -0.60
N ILE A 500 -21.47 -2.69 -0.90
CA ILE A 500 -22.66 -3.54 -0.92
C ILE A 500 -22.59 -4.51 -2.11
N ALA A 501 -22.02 -4.09 -3.25
CA ALA A 501 -21.86 -4.88 -4.47
C ALA A 501 -21.17 -6.24 -4.25
N ALA A 502 -20.30 -6.35 -3.25
CA ALA A 502 -19.62 -7.60 -2.87
C ALA A 502 -20.41 -8.50 -1.91
N ARG A 503 -21.42 -7.95 -1.20
CA ARG A 503 -22.23 -8.65 -0.18
C ARG A 503 -23.64 -9.02 -0.68
N ASP A 504 -24.25 -8.15 -1.47
CA ASP A 504 -25.53 -8.37 -2.15
C ASP A 504 -25.42 -7.90 -3.62
N PRO A 505 -24.74 -8.67 -4.48
CA PRO A 505 -24.56 -8.31 -5.89
C PRO A 505 -25.88 -8.25 -6.65
N HIS A 506 -26.87 -9.08 -6.28
CA HIS A 506 -28.15 -9.15 -7.00
C HIS A 506 -28.96 -7.86 -6.86
N SER A 507 -29.16 -7.38 -5.63
CA SER A 507 -29.90 -6.12 -5.41
C SER A 507 -29.19 -4.92 -6.03
N VAL A 508 -27.86 -4.90 -6.05
CA VAL A 508 -27.09 -3.83 -6.72
C VAL A 508 -27.22 -3.93 -8.24
N GLN A 509 -27.20 -5.14 -8.84
CA GLN A 509 -27.44 -5.35 -10.28
C GLN A 509 -28.81 -4.83 -10.72
N GLU A 510 -29.89 -5.13 -9.97
CA GLU A 510 -31.25 -4.63 -10.23
C GLU A 510 -31.29 -3.10 -10.31
N ILE A 511 -30.76 -2.43 -9.28
CA ILE A 511 -30.77 -0.96 -9.16
C ILE A 511 -29.94 -0.31 -10.26
N THR A 512 -28.70 -0.78 -10.43
CA THR A 512 -27.74 -0.17 -11.36
C THR A 512 -28.15 -0.37 -12.81
N MET A 513 -28.74 -1.52 -13.16
CA MET A 513 -29.29 -1.74 -14.49
C MET A 513 -30.49 -0.83 -14.75
N SER A 514 -31.41 -0.66 -13.78
CA SER A 514 -32.53 0.29 -13.90
C SER A 514 -32.04 1.72 -14.16
N LEU A 515 -31.06 2.21 -13.39
CA LEU A 515 -30.47 3.54 -13.59
C LEU A 515 -29.75 3.67 -14.94
N PHE A 516 -28.99 2.67 -15.35
CA PHE A 516 -28.24 2.69 -16.62
C PHE A 516 -29.18 2.79 -17.84
N LEU A 517 -30.32 2.07 -17.82
CA LEU A 517 -31.27 2.04 -18.93
C LEU A 517 -32.11 3.32 -19.09
N GLN A 518 -32.26 4.12 -18.03
CA GLN A 518 -33.03 5.37 -18.06
C GLN A 518 -32.25 6.49 -18.78
N LYS A 519 -32.46 6.60 -20.10
CA LYS A 519 -31.75 7.57 -20.98
C LYS A 519 -31.99 9.05 -20.66
N ASN A 520 -32.93 9.37 -19.77
CA ASN A 520 -33.22 10.72 -19.28
C ASN A 520 -32.47 11.10 -17.99
N LEU A 521 -31.75 10.16 -17.34
CA LEU A 521 -30.91 10.47 -16.19
C LEU A 521 -29.61 11.17 -16.60
N PRO A 522 -29.00 11.99 -15.72
CA PRO A 522 -27.71 12.63 -16.02
C PRO A 522 -26.63 11.62 -16.39
N THR A 523 -25.80 11.95 -17.38
CA THR A 523 -24.70 11.12 -17.90
C THR A 523 -23.83 10.56 -16.78
N GLU A 524 -23.46 11.39 -15.79
CA GLU A 524 -22.68 11.02 -14.59
C GLU A 524 -23.30 9.82 -13.86
N ILE A 525 -24.61 9.87 -13.57
CA ILE A 525 -25.35 8.84 -12.84
C ILE A 525 -25.39 7.53 -13.62
N ARG A 526 -25.58 7.60 -14.94
CA ARG A 526 -25.60 6.41 -15.82
C ARG A 526 -24.22 5.74 -15.90
N MET A 527 -23.14 6.53 -15.94
CA MET A 527 -21.76 6.00 -15.91
C MET A 527 -21.40 5.41 -14.55
N LEU A 528 -21.75 6.07 -13.44
CA LEU A 528 -21.56 5.53 -12.08
C LEU A 528 -22.37 4.26 -11.86
N ALA A 529 -23.60 4.18 -12.37
CA ALA A 529 -24.40 2.96 -12.32
C ALA A 529 -23.72 1.82 -13.07
N LEU A 530 -23.15 2.07 -14.26
CA LEU A 530 -22.36 1.08 -14.99
C LEU A 530 -21.10 0.64 -14.21
N MET A 531 -20.42 1.54 -13.49
CA MET A 531 -19.30 1.17 -12.61
C MET A 531 -19.75 0.24 -11.48
N MET A 532 -20.78 0.62 -10.74
CA MET A 532 -21.30 -0.18 -9.62
C MET A 532 -21.83 -1.54 -10.11
N LEU A 533 -22.43 -1.60 -11.30
CA LEU A 533 -22.84 -2.84 -11.95
C LEU A 533 -21.64 -3.79 -12.16
N PHE A 534 -20.50 -3.26 -12.60
CA PHE A 534 -19.30 -4.07 -12.87
C PHE A 534 -18.54 -4.47 -11.59
N ASP A 535 -18.62 -3.66 -10.53
CA ASP A 535 -18.12 -4.05 -9.20
C ASP A 535 -18.85 -5.29 -8.63
N THR A 536 -20.08 -5.60 -9.09
CA THR A 536 -20.79 -6.87 -8.75
C THR A 536 -20.29 -8.12 -9.49
N LYS A 537 -19.29 -8.00 -10.38
CA LYS A 537 -18.80 -9.08 -11.27
C LYS A 537 -19.92 -9.72 -12.13
N PRO A 538 -20.53 -8.94 -13.04
CA PRO A 538 -21.72 -9.35 -13.79
C PRO A 538 -21.45 -10.55 -14.71
N SER A 539 -22.48 -11.37 -14.91
CA SER A 539 -22.41 -12.56 -15.78
C SER A 539 -22.29 -12.19 -17.27
N MET A 540 -21.83 -13.14 -18.09
CA MET A 540 -21.77 -13.01 -19.54
C MET A 540 -23.11 -12.57 -20.16
N ALA A 541 -24.24 -13.07 -19.63
CA ALA A 541 -25.58 -12.70 -20.09
C ALA A 541 -25.88 -11.21 -19.79
N LEU A 542 -25.54 -10.73 -18.60
CA LEU A 542 -25.76 -9.33 -18.19
C LEU A 542 -24.84 -8.36 -18.95
N VAL A 543 -23.57 -8.74 -19.17
CA VAL A 543 -22.64 -7.99 -20.04
C VAL A 543 -23.15 -7.93 -21.49
N SER A 544 -23.71 -9.04 -22.00
CA SER A 544 -24.30 -9.08 -23.35
C SER A 544 -25.56 -8.20 -23.46
N MET A 545 -26.41 -8.17 -22.43
CA MET A 545 -27.57 -7.28 -22.36
C MET A 545 -27.16 -5.81 -22.36
N VAL A 546 -26.19 -5.42 -21.52
CA VAL A 546 -25.60 -4.07 -21.52
C VAL A 546 -25.02 -3.71 -22.90
N THR A 547 -24.33 -4.65 -23.55
CA THR A 547 -23.78 -4.48 -24.91
C THR A 547 -24.89 -4.20 -25.93
N GLY A 548 -26.00 -4.93 -25.88
CA GLY A 548 -27.17 -4.70 -26.72
C GLY A 548 -27.72 -3.28 -26.57
N HIS A 549 -27.95 -2.82 -25.34
CA HIS A 549 -28.45 -1.47 -25.09
C HIS A 549 -27.44 -0.37 -25.51
N LEU A 550 -26.12 -0.61 -25.39
CA LEU A 550 -25.09 0.31 -25.87
C LEU A 550 -25.08 0.48 -27.40
N MET A 551 -25.50 -0.54 -28.16
CA MET A 551 -25.70 -0.40 -29.62
C MET A 551 -26.79 0.64 -29.95
N GLU A 552 -27.73 0.90 -29.04
CA GLU A 552 -28.77 1.95 -29.15
C GLU A 552 -28.45 3.24 -28.38
N GLU A 553 -27.27 3.34 -27.76
CA GLU A 553 -26.87 4.54 -27.02
C GLU A 553 -26.60 5.72 -27.97
N LYS A 554 -27.05 6.91 -27.60
CA LYS A 554 -26.87 8.17 -28.36
C LYS A 554 -25.97 9.15 -27.61
N ASP A 555 -25.88 9.06 -26.28
CA ASP A 555 -24.94 9.84 -25.48
C ASP A 555 -23.51 9.32 -25.71
N LEU A 556 -22.67 10.15 -26.33
CA LEU A 556 -21.29 9.81 -26.66
C LEU A 556 -20.38 9.73 -25.42
N HIS A 557 -20.71 10.38 -24.30
CA HIS A 557 -19.97 10.23 -23.05
C HIS A 557 -20.27 8.86 -22.42
N VAL A 558 -21.55 8.46 -22.34
CA VAL A 558 -21.92 7.11 -21.87
C VAL A 558 -21.32 6.04 -22.80
N GLY A 559 -21.44 6.20 -24.11
CA GLY A 559 -20.87 5.27 -25.10
C GLY A 559 -19.35 5.15 -25.02
N SER A 560 -18.63 6.28 -24.94
CA SER A 560 -17.18 6.32 -24.78
C SER A 560 -16.73 5.69 -23.47
N PHE A 561 -17.37 6.04 -22.36
CA PHE A 561 -17.06 5.50 -21.03
C PHE A 561 -17.28 3.99 -20.99
N ALA A 562 -18.45 3.52 -21.43
CA ALA A 562 -18.77 2.10 -21.43
C ALA A 562 -17.82 1.29 -22.32
N TYR A 563 -17.57 1.74 -23.55
CA TYR A 563 -16.64 1.08 -24.46
C TYR A 563 -15.21 1.03 -23.89
N SER A 564 -14.72 2.14 -23.34
CA SER A 564 -13.38 2.20 -22.75
C SER A 564 -13.22 1.36 -21.49
N TYR A 565 -14.27 1.26 -20.66
CA TYR A 565 -14.31 0.42 -19.47
C TYR A 565 -14.34 -1.08 -19.83
N LEU A 566 -15.22 -1.48 -20.75
CA LEU A 566 -15.25 -2.84 -21.30
C LEU A 566 -13.90 -3.21 -21.95
N LYS A 567 -13.31 -2.31 -22.76
CA LYS A 567 -11.98 -2.51 -23.35
C LYS A 567 -10.86 -2.65 -22.32
N SER A 568 -11.01 -1.99 -21.16
CA SER A 568 -10.06 -2.08 -20.05
C SER A 568 -10.15 -3.45 -19.36
N PHE A 569 -11.35 -3.96 -19.06
CA PHE A 569 -11.52 -5.33 -18.56
C PHE A 569 -11.12 -6.38 -19.60
N ALA A 570 -11.45 -6.21 -20.88
CA ALA A 570 -11.10 -7.14 -21.96
C ALA A 570 -9.58 -7.38 -22.15
N ARG A 571 -8.75 -6.56 -21.49
CA ARG A 571 -7.28 -6.64 -21.49
C ARG A 571 -6.69 -6.97 -20.11
N SER A 572 -7.52 -7.10 -19.07
CA SER A 572 -7.10 -7.34 -17.69
C SER A 572 -6.46 -8.71 -17.54
N LYS A 573 -5.31 -8.76 -16.86
CA LYS A 573 -4.53 -9.96 -16.56
C LYS A 573 -4.71 -10.50 -15.14
N THR A 574 -5.46 -9.80 -14.28
CA THR A 574 -5.62 -10.21 -12.87
C THR A 574 -6.61 -11.38 -12.73
N PRO A 575 -6.43 -12.28 -11.73
CA PRO A 575 -7.24 -13.49 -11.60
C PRO A 575 -8.74 -13.20 -11.46
N ASP A 576 -9.09 -12.27 -10.57
CA ASP A 576 -10.46 -11.81 -10.27
C ASP A 576 -11.28 -11.32 -11.48
N ASN A 577 -10.64 -11.02 -12.61
CA ASN A 577 -11.32 -10.54 -13.82
C ASN A 577 -11.36 -11.58 -14.95
N HIS A 578 -10.77 -12.77 -14.81
CA HIS A 578 -10.62 -13.74 -15.91
C HIS A 578 -11.92 -13.99 -16.72
N PHE A 579 -13.05 -14.26 -16.05
CA PHE A 579 -14.35 -14.46 -16.71
C PHE A 579 -14.90 -13.16 -17.31
N LEU A 580 -14.75 -12.04 -16.62
CA LEU A 580 -15.20 -10.73 -17.04
C LEU A 580 -14.42 -10.22 -18.26
N SER A 581 -13.11 -10.48 -18.33
CA SER A 581 -12.25 -10.19 -19.48
C SER A 581 -12.76 -10.88 -20.74
N THR A 582 -13.19 -12.14 -20.63
CA THR A 582 -13.75 -12.91 -21.75
C THR A 582 -15.07 -12.29 -22.25
N ALA A 583 -16.00 -11.98 -21.34
CA ALA A 583 -17.26 -11.34 -21.69
C ALA A 583 -17.05 -9.95 -22.33
N CYS A 584 -16.18 -9.15 -21.72
CA CYS A 584 -15.85 -7.81 -22.21
C CYS A 584 -15.10 -7.84 -23.55
N ASN A 585 -14.32 -8.88 -23.85
CA ASN A 585 -13.65 -9.04 -25.15
C ASN A 585 -14.66 -9.16 -26.30
N ILE A 586 -15.73 -9.91 -26.09
CA ILE A 586 -16.83 -10.07 -27.04
C ILE A 586 -17.61 -8.76 -27.18
N ALA A 587 -18.00 -8.15 -26.05
CA ALA A 587 -18.69 -6.86 -26.02
C ALA A 587 -17.91 -5.74 -26.75
N MET A 588 -16.61 -5.64 -26.50
CA MET A 588 -15.72 -4.66 -27.10
C MET A 588 -15.59 -4.84 -28.62
N LYS A 589 -15.58 -6.07 -29.14
CA LYS A 589 -15.62 -6.34 -30.60
C LYS A 589 -16.92 -5.87 -31.25
N ILE A 590 -18.06 -6.05 -30.58
CA ILE A 590 -19.38 -5.61 -31.06
C ILE A 590 -19.48 -4.07 -31.08
N LEU A 591 -18.94 -3.41 -30.05
CA LEU A 591 -19.03 -1.95 -29.87
C LEU A 591 -17.96 -1.15 -30.63
N ALA A 592 -16.83 -1.78 -30.98
CA ALA A 592 -15.70 -1.12 -31.64
C ALA A 592 -16.04 -0.35 -32.94
N PRO A 593 -16.92 -0.84 -33.84
CA PRO A 593 -17.31 -0.09 -35.04
C PRO A 593 -17.98 1.26 -34.74
N LYS A 594 -18.69 1.36 -33.60
CA LYS A 594 -19.47 2.55 -33.22
C LYS A 594 -18.69 3.50 -32.30
N PHE A 595 -18.03 2.98 -31.27
CA PHE A 595 -17.36 3.77 -30.23
C PHE A 595 -15.83 3.67 -30.25
N GLY A 596 -15.26 2.79 -31.09
CA GLY A 596 -13.83 2.51 -31.12
C GLY A 596 -12.91 3.65 -31.54
N ARG A 597 -13.47 4.73 -32.09
CA ARG A 597 -12.76 5.93 -32.57
C ARG A 597 -12.92 7.16 -31.65
N LEU A 598 -13.70 7.06 -30.56
CA LEU A 598 -13.89 8.18 -29.64
C LEU A 598 -12.60 8.47 -28.85
N SER A 599 -12.27 9.76 -28.74
CA SER A 599 -11.02 10.27 -28.15
C SER A 599 -11.18 10.64 -26.67
N TYR A 600 -10.10 11.17 -26.08
CA TYR A 600 -10.06 11.64 -24.69
C TYR A 600 -10.93 12.89 -24.41
N SER A 601 -11.54 13.52 -25.42
CA SER A 601 -12.50 14.62 -25.21
C SER A 601 -13.86 14.14 -24.68
N TYR A 602 -14.11 12.84 -24.72
CA TYR A 602 -15.27 12.19 -24.11
C TYR A 602 -14.84 11.41 -22.87
N SER A 603 -15.81 11.05 -22.04
CA SER A 603 -15.58 10.27 -20.83
C SER A 603 -14.83 8.96 -21.08
N GLN A 604 -13.92 8.60 -20.17
CA GLN A 604 -13.02 7.45 -20.32
C GLN A 604 -12.93 6.68 -19.01
N ALA A 605 -12.83 5.35 -19.11
CA ALA A 605 -12.21 4.51 -18.11
C ALA A 605 -10.92 3.89 -18.67
N ARG A 606 -9.88 3.79 -17.84
CA ARG A 606 -8.61 3.14 -18.16
C ARG A 606 -8.19 2.28 -16.99
N ARG A 607 -7.73 1.07 -17.28
CA ARG A 607 -7.08 0.18 -16.34
C ARG A 607 -5.72 -0.24 -16.88
N MET A 608 -4.72 -0.26 -16.02
CA MET A 608 -3.42 -0.86 -16.27
C MET A 608 -3.18 -1.86 -15.14
N ASP A 609 -3.00 -3.13 -15.47
CA ASP A 609 -2.74 -4.15 -14.47
C ASP A 609 -1.69 -5.17 -14.95
N TRP A 610 -1.12 -5.84 -13.96
CA TRP A 610 -0.25 -6.99 -14.13
C TRP A 610 -0.46 -7.94 -12.94
N PHE A 611 -0.23 -9.21 -13.17
CA PHE A 611 -0.18 -10.24 -12.15
C PHE A 611 0.90 -11.24 -12.57
N ASN A 612 1.66 -11.75 -11.60
CA ASN A 612 2.62 -12.82 -11.81
C ASN A 612 2.18 -14.05 -11.02
N ASP A 613 2.09 -15.18 -11.71
CA ASP A 613 1.57 -16.43 -11.17
C ASP A 613 2.55 -17.17 -10.26
N ASP A 614 3.87 -16.95 -10.38
CA ASP A 614 4.88 -17.57 -9.52
C ASP A 614 4.94 -16.87 -8.14
N PHE A 615 4.77 -15.55 -8.12
CA PHE A 615 4.77 -14.73 -6.91
C PHE A 615 3.37 -14.54 -6.29
N LEU A 616 2.28 -14.95 -6.98
CA LEU A 616 0.88 -14.68 -6.63
C LEU A 616 0.64 -13.20 -6.23
N ILE A 617 1.32 -12.30 -6.95
CA ILE A 617 1.29 -10.86 -6.69
C ILE A 617 0.96 -10.10 -7.97
N GLY A 618 0.25 -8.99 -7.81
CA GLY A 618 -0.04 -8.08 -8.90
C GLY A 618 -0.54 -6.74 -8.41
N THR A 619 -0.58 -5.75 -9.30
CA THR A 619 -1.22 -4.47 -9.02
C THR A 619 -2.12 -4.04 -10.17
N ALA A 620 -3.15 -3.27 -9.86
CA ALA A 620 -3.96 -2.57 -10.84
C ALA A 620 -4.06 -1.09 -10.48
N GLY A 621 -3.84 -0.22 -11.48
CA GLY A 621 -4.16 1.20 -11.45
C GLY A 621 -5.35 1.46 -12.36
N GLU A 622 -6.38 2.11 -11.84
CA GLU A 622 -7.60 2.47 -12.57
C GLU A 622 -7.78 3.99 -12.56
N VAL A 623 -8.12 4.58 -13.71
CA VAL A 623 -8.39 6.01 -13.89
C VAL A 623 -9.74 6.17 -14.58
N PHE A 624 -10.60 6.99 -13.99
CA PHE A 624 -11.95 7.27 -14.47
C PHE A 624 -12.11 8.78 -14.68
N MET A 625 -12.68 9.15 -15.82
CA MET A 625 -12.97 10.52 -16.20
C MET A 625 -14.41 10.58 -16.68
N LEU A 626 -15.29 11.12 -15.84
CA LEU A 626 -16.70 11.33 -16.09
C LEU A 626 -16.89 12.77 -16.55
N GLY A 627 -17.79 13.00 -17.50
CA GLY A 627 -18.02 14.29 -18.14
C GLY A 627 -19.41 14.36 -18.72
N ASN A 628 -19.76 15.51 -19.31
CA ASN A 628 -21.05 15.74 -19.93
C ASN A 628 -20.87 16.53 -21.24
N ALA A 629 -21.93 16.61 -22.05
CA ALA A 629 -21.89 17.31 -23.33
C ALA A 629 -21.83 18.86 -23.21
N THR A 630 -22.02 19.41 -22.02
CA THR A 630 -22.07 20.87 -21.79
C THR A 630 -20.70 21.47 -21.49
N ASN A 631 -19.83 20.75 -20.79
CA ASN A 631 -18.58 21.29 -20.24
C ASN A 631 -17.39 20.39 -20.63
N ILE A 632 -16.31 21.00 -21.12
CA ILE A 632 -15.08 20.27 -21.49
C ILE A 632 -14.28 19.76 -20.28
N PHE A 633 -14.46 20.37 -19.10
CA PHE A 633 -13.82 19.91 -17.88
C PHE A 633 -14.60 18.73 -17.27
N PRO A 634 -13.94 17.62 -16.88
CA PRO A 634 -14.62 16.45 -16.30
C PRO A 634 -15.50 16.80 -15.10
N THR A 635 -16.69 16.21 -15.02
CA THR A 635 -17.59 16.33 -13.86
C THR A 635 -17.00 15.65 -12.63
N GLU A 636 -16.41 14.47 -12.82
CA GLU A 636 -15.73 13.72 -11.77
C GLU A 636 -14.50 13.00 -12.35
N PHE A 637 -13.40 13.03 -11.62
CA PHE A 637 -12.18 12.29 -11.90
C PHE A 637 -11.86 11.41 -10.70
N MET A 638 -11.54 10.13 -10.94
CA MET A 638 -11.18 9.19 -9.88
C MET A 638 -9.97 8.36 -10.29
N THR A 639 -9.11 8.08 -9.31
CA THR A 639 -7.98 7.14 -9.43
C THR A 639 -8.09 6.09 -8.34
N LYS A 640 -7.87 4.82 -8.69
CA LYS A 640 -7.92 3.70 -7.73
C LYS A 640 -6.70 2.80 -7.88
N GLY A 641 -6.06 2.44 -6.77
CA GLY A 641 -5.06 1.38 -6.72
C GLY A 641 -5.62 0.09 -6.11
N LYS A 642 -5.16 -1.06 -6.61
CA LYS A 642 -5.42 -2.39 -6.02
C LYS A 642 -4.11 -3.18 -5.96
N LEU A 643 -3.89 -3.88 -4.84
CA LEU A 643 -2.82 -4.85 -4.63
C LEU A 643 -3.43 -6.25 -4.50
N TYR A 644 -2.95 -7.18 -5.31
CA TYR A 644 -3.29 -8.60 -5.25
C TYR A 644 -2.11 -9.30 -4.59
N VAL A 645 -2.34 -10.00 -3.48
CA VAL A 645 -1.28 -10.70 -2.73
C VAL A 645 -1.90 -11.78 -1.84
N ILE A 646 -1.32 -12.99 -1.83
CA ILE A 646 -1.69 -14.08 -0.90
C ILE A 646 -3.20 -14.40 -0.96
N GLY A 647 -3.73 -14.56 -2.19
CA GLY A 647 -5.14 -14.88 -2.41
C GLY A 647 -6.12 -13.80 -1.93
N ARG A 648 -5.68 -12.55 -1.75
CA ARG A 648 -6.52 -11.41 -1.34
C ARG A 648 -6.28 -10.16 -2.20
N ILE A 649 -7.30 -9.31 -2.26
CA ILE A 649 -7.30 -8.00 -2.91
C ILE A 649 -7.40 -6.94 -1.84
N LEU A 650 -6.35 -6.14 -1.69
CA LEU A 650 -6.35 -4.93 -0.90
C LEU A 650 -6.53 -3.72 -1.83
N GLN A 651 -7.61 -2.98 -1.65
CA GLN A 651 -7.73 -1.67 -2.29
C GLN A 651 -6.75 -0.71 -1.62
N LEU A 652 -5.91 -0.04 -2.42
CA LEU A 652 -4.91 0.89 -1.92
C LEU A 652 -5.56 2.28 -1.72
N MET A 653 -4.77 3.34 -1.87
CA MET A 653 -5.29 4.69 -1.94
C MET A 653 -6.16 4.87 -3.20
N GLU A 654 -7.27 5.55 -3.03
CA GLU A 654 -8.10 6.10 -4.10
C GLU A 654 -8.27 7.60 -3.85
N PHE A 655 -8.10 8.39 -4.91
CA PHE A 655 -8.25 9.84 -4.89
C PHE A 655 -9.28 10.22 -5.93
N GLY A 656 -10.28 11.00 -5.54
CA GLY A 656 -11.27 11.53 -6.46
C GLY A 656 -11.53 13.01 -6.24
N PHE A 657 -11.83 13.72 -7.33
CA PHE A 657 -12.34 15.08 -7.28
C PHE A 657 -13.56 15.23 -8.18
N ARG A 658 -14.52 16.03 -7.71
CA ARG A 658 -15.75 16.37 -8.42
C ARG A 658 -15.73 17.87 -8.70
N ALA A 659 -15.81 18.23 -9.98
CA ALA A 659 -15.97 19.60 -10.41
C ALA A 659 -17.40 20.05 -10.07
N GLU A 660 -17.55 21.01 -9.18
CA GLU A 660 -18.86 21.56 -8.82
C GLU A 660 -19.09 22.82 -9.68
N THR A 661 -19.10 24.02 -9.08
CA THR A 661 -19.29 25.25 -9.85
C THR A 661 -18.12 25.61 -10.78
N VAL A 662 -16.92 25.05 -10.58
CA VAL A 662 -15.75 25.33 -11.44
C VAL A 662 -16.00 25.04 -12.92
N GLN A 663 -16.89 24.08 -13.24
CA GLN A 663 -17.27 23.78 -14.62
C GLN A 663 -17.88 25.01 -15.33
N GLN A 664 -18.51 25.93 -14.60
CA GLN A 664 -19.13 27.14 -15.18
C GLN A 664 -18.11 28.09 -15.81
N LEU A 665 -16.83 28.00 -15.45
CA LEU A 665 -15.75 28.72 -16.14
C LEU A 665 -15.49 28.13 -17.54
N PHE A 666 -15.69 26.82 -17.71
CA PHE A 666 -15.33 26.05 -18.89
C PHE A 666 -16.58 25.63 -19.68
N GLY A 667 -16.89 26.35 -20.76
CA GLY A 667 -17.94 25.94 -21.70
C GLY A 667 -17.60 24.64 -22.45
N SER A 668 -18.31 24.40 -23.55
CA SER A 668 -18.10 23.23 -24.43
C SER A 668 -16.72 23.19 -25.11
N SER A 669 -15.95 24.28 -25.05
CA SER A 669 -14.58 24.38 -25.55
C SER A 669 -13.81 25.50 -24.84
N ILE A 670 -12.49 25.41 -24.78
CA ILE A 670 -11.61 26.49 -24.29
C ILE A 670 -11.19 27.35 -25.50
N PRO A 671 -11.54 28.64 -25.58
CA PRO A 671 -11.20 29.48 -26.73
C PRO A 671 -9.69 29.61 -26.93
N GLY A 672 -9.21 29.19 -28.10
CA GLY A 672 -7.78 29.21 -28.45
C GLY A 672 -6.97 27.97 -28.04
N PHE A 673 -7.59 27.00 -27.36
CA PHE A 673 -6.99 25.70 -27.04
C PHE A 673 -7.05 24.78 -28.27
N LYS A 674 -5.90 24.24 -28.68
CA LYS A 674 -5.72 23.41 -29.88
C LYS A 674 -5.64 21.92 -29.56
N GLY A 675 -5.40 21.55 -28.30
CA GLY A 675 -5.15 20.17 -27.88
C GLY A 675 -3.71 19.71 -28.16
N ASP A 676 -2.80 20.65 -28.42
CA ASP A 676 -1.36 20.40 -28.62
C ASP A 676 -0.54 20.62 -27.33
N PHE A 677 -1.18 21.14 -26.27
CA PHE A 677 -0.56 21.48 -24.98
C PHE A 677 0.58 22.51 -25.09
N SER A 678 0.61 23.29 -26.18
CA SER A 678 1.53 24.41 -26.36
C SER A 678 1.39 25.48 -25.29
N PHE A 679 2.34 26.41 -25.25
CA PHE A 679 2.22 27.61 -24.41
C PHE A 679 0.94 28.42 -24.73
N SER A 680 0.46 28.40 -25.99
CA SER A 680 -0.84 28.99 -26.34
C SER A 680 -2.02 28.27 -25.69
N ASP A 681 -1.99 26.94 -25.56
CA ASP A 681 -3.02 26.15 -24.89
C ASP A 681 -3.03 26.43 -23.38
N LEU A 682 -1.85 26.48 -22.74
CA LEU A 682 -1.72 26.89 -21.34
C LEU A 682 -2.24 28.33 -21.12
N GLN A 683 -1.94 29.25 -22.05
CA GLN A 683 -2.43 30.62 -22.01
C GLN A 683 -3.95 30.70 -22.22
N ALA A 684 -4.53 29.84 -23.07
CA ALA A 684 -5.97 29.72 -23.28
C ALA A 684 -6.69 29.23 -22.02
N VAL A 685 -6.21 28.13 -21.40
CA VAL A 685 -6.70 27.62 -20.10
C VAL A 685 -6.59 28.70 -19.02
N PHE A 686 -5.44 29.36 -18.91
CA PHE A 686 -5.22 30.44 -17.95
C PHE A 686 -6.13 31.65 -18.20
N SER A 687 -6.46 31.96 -19.46
CA SER A 687 -7.38 33.06 -19.79
C SER A 687 -8.80 32.80 -19.30
N VAL A 688 -9.25 31.54 -19.32
CA VAL A 688 -10.55 31.12 -18.76
C VAL A 688 -10.53 31.19 -17.23
N LEU A 689 -9.48 30.69 -16.60
CA LEU A 689 -9.31 30.73 -15.14
C LEU A 689 -9.27 32.15 -14.54
N LYS A 690 -8.99 33.19 -15.33
CA LYS A 690 -9.09 34.59 -14.88
C LYS A 690 -10.50 35.02 -14.52
N ASN A 691 -11.54 34.38 -15.06
CA ASN A 691 -12.95 34.73 -14.82
C ASN A 691 -13.52 34.10 -13.52
N TRP A 692 -12.67 33.56 -12.64
CA TRP A 692 -13.06 32.91 -11.38
C TRP A 692 -13.92 33.79 -10.45
N GLU A 693 -13.86 35.13 -10.59
CA GLU A 693 -14.71 36.08 -9.84
C GLU A 693 -16.22 35.82 -10.03
N VAL A 694 -16.61 35.22 -11.17
CA VAL A 694 -18.00 34.88 -11.52
C VAL A 694 -18.58 33.74 -10.68
N LEU A 695 -17.73 32.93 -10.03
CA LEU A 695 -18.19 31.80 -9.21
C LEU A 695 -18.93 32.30 -7.95
N PRO A 696 -19.98 31.60 -7.47
CA PRO A 696 -20.62 31.89 -6.19
C PRO A 696 -19.69 31.67 -4.98
N GLU A 697 -19.94 32.36 -3.86
CA GLU A 697 -19.16 32.17 -2.62
C GLU A 697 -19.68 31.02 -1.75
N ASP A 698 -21.00 30.84 -1.70
CA ASP A 698 -21.68 29.87 -0.82
C ASP A 698 -21.74 28.44 -1.38
N GLN A 699 -21.26 28.20 -2.61
CA GLN A 699 -21.27 26.87 -3.23
C GLN A 699 -19.83 26.35 -3.43
N PRO A 700 -19.63 25.01 -3.38
CA PRO A 700 -18.34 24.41 -3.67
C PRO A 700 -17.92 24.69 -5.12
N VAL A 701 -16.62 24.93 -5.28
CA VAL A 701 -15.93 25.07 -6.58
C VAL A 701 -15.46 23.70 -7.03
N LEU A 702 -14.84 22.95 -6.11
CA LEU A 702 -14.39 21.58 -6.27
C LEU A 702 -14.70 20.81 -4.98
N SER A 703 -15.03 19.53 -5.08
CA SER A 703 -15.04 18.62 -3.93
C SER A 703 -13.97 17.56 -4.11
N ALA A 704 -13.27 17.18 -3.04
CA ALA A 704 -12.23 16.16 -3.07
C ALA A 704 -12.49 15.08 -2.00
N PHE A 705 -12.19 13.83 -2.32
CA PHE A 705 -12.24 12.72 -1.37
C PHE A 705 -11.02 11.82 -1.50
N THR A 706 -10.68 11.16 -0.39
CA THR A 706 -9.67 10.11 -0.34
C THR A 706 -10.22 8.86 0.33
N ARG A 707 -9.93 7.71 -0.27
CA ARG A 707 -10.26 6.38 0.28
C ARG A 707 -8.98 5.59 0.48
N ALA A 708 -8.95 4.76 1.51
CA ALA A 708 -7.90 3.80 1.79
C ALA A 708 -8.57 2.47 2.15
N SER A 709 -8.11 1.34 1.60
CA SER A 709 -8.74 0.04 1.88
C SER A 709 -10.25 -0.01 1.53
N GLY A 710 -10.66 0.77 0.52
CA GLY A 710 -12.05 0.96 0.09
C GLY A 710 -12.90 1.88 0.98
N GLN A 711 -12.36 2.29 2.14
CA GLN A 711 -13.01 3.15 3.13
C GLN A 711 -12.67 4.61 2.88
N GLU A 712 -13.68 5.47 2.77
CA GLU A 712 -13.50 6.91 2.62
C GLU A 712 -13.19 7.53 3.99
N TRP A 713 -11.97 8.07 4.15
CA TRP A 713 -11.50 8.59 5.45
C TRP A 713 -11.48 10.12 5.52
N PHE A 714 -11.49 10.79 4.37
CA PHE A 714 -11.55 12.24 4.29
C PHE A 714 -12.33 12.70 3.05
N PHE A 715 -13.14 13.73 3.26
CA PHE A 715 -13.92 14.43 2.25
C PHE A 715 -13.97 15.92 2.58
N ALA A 716 -13.73 16.76 1.58
CA ALA A 716 -13.71 18.21 1.72
C ALA A 716 -14.34 18.90 0.50
N ASP A 717 -15.07 19.97 0.77
CA ASP A 717 -15.49 20.96 -0.21
C ASP A 717 -14.52 22.14 -0.21
N ILE A 718 -14.12 22.57 -1.41
CA ILE A 718 -13.27 23.73 -1.65
C ILE A 718 -14.15 24.82 -2.23
N ASN A 719 -14.54 25.79 -1.40
CA ASN A 719 -15.33 26.95 -1.81
C ASN A 719 -14.41 28.06 -2.36
N LYS A 720 -15.01 29.09 -2.97
CA LYS A 720 -14.30 30.23 -3.58
C LYS A 720 -13.35 30.95 -2.62
N SER A 721 -13.70 31.04 -1.33
CA SER A 721 -12.86 31.61 -0.27
C SER A 721 -11.59 30.80 0.01
N ILE A 722 -11.68 29.47 0.01
CA ILE A 722 -10.53 28.56 0.16
C ILE A 722 -9.69 28.57 -1.11
N PHE A 723 -10.32 28.58 -2.30
CA PHE A 723 -9.62 28.73 -3.56
C PHE A 723 -8.82 30.04 -3.61
N LEU A 724 -9.41 31.16 -3.18
CA LEU A 724 -8.76 32.46 -3.01
C LEU A 724 -7.56 32.42 -2.05
N TYR A 725 -7.68 31.66 -0.95
CA TYR A 725 -6.60 31.45 0.01
C TYR A 725 -5.43 30.63 -0.58
N ILE A 726 -5.70 29.72 -1.51
CA ILE A 726 -4.69 28.86 -2.16
C ILE A 726 -4.10 29.51 -3.41
N SER A 727 -4.89 30.25 -4.20
CA SER A 727 -4.50 30.81 -5.50
C SER A 727 -3.65 32.10 -5.40
N MET A 728 -2.95 32.30 -4.27
CA MET A 728 -2.26 33.54 -3.93
C MET A 728 -0.97 33.79 -4.73
N ARG A 729 -1.10 34.16 -6.01
CA ARG A 729 -0.05 34.89 -6.73
C ARG A 729 -0.49 36.18 -7.39
N HIS A 730 -1.75 36.36 -7.76
CA HIS A 730 -2.20 37.60 -8.41
C HIS A 730 -3.66 38.00 -8.06
N PHE A 731 -3.87 39.32 -8.03
CA PHE A 731 -5.14 40.07 -8.28
C PHE A 731 -5.95 40.73 -7.15
N SER A 732 -5.74 40.49 -5.84
CA SER A 732 -6.46 41.27 -4.81
C SER A 732 -5.56 42.17 -3.95
N LYS A 733 -5.84 43.49 -3.96
CA LYS A 733 -5.31 44.46 -2.99
C LYS A 733 -6.06 44.44 -1.65
N SER A 734 -7.26 43.86 -1.58
CA SER A 734 -8.14 43.91 -0.41
C SER A 734 -7.96 42.73 0.55
N VAL A 735 -7.41 41.60 0.09
CA VAL A 735 -7.33 40.33 0.83
C VAL A 735 -5.96 40.10 1.51
N LEU A 736 -4.96 40.94 1.27
CA LEU A 736 -3.58 40.75 1.76
C LEU A 736 -3.19 41.67 2.94
N ARG A 737 -4.14 41.98 3.83
CA ARG A 737 -3.98 42.88 4.98
C ARG A 737 -3.33 42.19 6.20
N LYS A 738 -2.98 42.99 7.23
CA LYS A 738 -2.25 42.57 8.45
C LYS A 738 -2.98 41.54 9.33
N ASP A 739 -4.29 41.45 9.19
CA ASP A 739 -5.21 40.55 9.88
C ASP A 739 -5.23 39.12 9.31
N THR A 740 -4.40 38.82 8.31
CA THR A 740 -4.36 37.50 7.67
C THR A 740 -3.36 36.53 8.33
N PRO A 741 -3.66 35.21 8.38
CA PRO A 741 -2.71 34.20 8.87
C PRO A 741 -1.36 34.19 8.12
N LEU A 742 -1.35 34.57 6.84
CA LEU A 742 -0.13 34.67 6.04
C LEU A 742 0.74 35.88 6.43
N TRP A 743 0.14 36.98 6.88
CA TRP A 743 0.89 38.07 7.49
C TRP A 743 1.58 37.62 8.77
N MET A 744 0.87 36.88 9.64
CA MET A 744 1.45 36.28 10.85
C MET A 744 2.56 35.28 10.52
N MET A 745 2.39 34.45 9.49
CA MET A 745 3.41 33.51 9.03
C MET A 745 4.66 34.23 8.53
N MET A 746 4.51 35.32 7.76
CA MET A 746 5.62 36.17 7.33
C MET A 746 6.33 36.83 8.52
N GLU A 747 5.60 37.40 9.47
CA GLU A 747 6.21 37.97 10.68
C GLU A 747 6.98 36.92 11.50
N ASN A 748 6.46 35.70 11.59
CA ASN A 748 7.13 34.59 12.26
C ASN A 748 8.39 34.16 11.50
N LEU A 749 8.36 34.12 10.17
CA LEU A 749 9.56 33.91 9.34
C LEU A 749 10.60 35.02 9.54
N GLN A 750 10.20 36.28 9.71
CA GLN A 750 11.13 37.37 10.00
C GLN A 750 11.75 37.28 11.41
N LYS A 751 10.95 36.88 12.41
CA LYS A 751 11.41 36.63 13.79
C LYS A 751 12.30 35.38 13.89
N GLY A 752 12.10 34.42 12.99
CA GLY A 752 12.72 33.10 12.98
C GLY A 752 11.67 32.03 13.33
N TYR A 753 11.36 31.17 12.36
CA TYR A 753 10.36 30.10 12.48
C TYR A 753 11.07 28.75 12.69
N SER A 754 10.63 27.98 13.67
CA SER A 754 11.01 26.58 13.87
C SER A 754 9.73 25.76 14.02
N TRP A 755 9.58 24.72 13.22
CA TRP A 755 8.43 23.82 13.24
C TRP A 755 8.88 22.38 13.07
N ARG A 756 8.22 21.48 13.80
CA ARG A 756 8.56 20.06 13.86
C ARG A 756 7.29 19.25 13.93
N TRP A 757 7.29 18.14 13.23
CA TRP A 757 6.20 17.20 13.20
C TRP A 757 6.77 15.79 13.04
N THR A 758 6.43 14.92 13.98
CA THR A 758 6.79 13.51 13.96
C THR A 758 5.53 12.71 14.19
N LYS A 759 5.36 11.61 13.45
CA LYS A 759 4.24 10.69 13.63
C LYS A 759 4.73 9.24 13.55
N PRO A 760 4.75 8.48 14.66
CA PRO A 760 4.75 7.03 14.61
C PRO A 760 3.37 6.55 14.15
N PHE A 761 3.31 5.51 13.32
CA PHE A 761 2.06 4.96 12.83
C PHE A 761 2.22 3.49 12.44
N LEU A 762 1.44 2.60 13.08
CA LEU A 762 1.27 1.22 12.63
C LEU A 762 0.28 1.23 11.46
N ILE A 763 0.76 1.05 10.24
CA ILE A 763 -0.04 1.17 9.01
C ILE A 763 -0.93 -0.06 8.83
N PHE A 764 -0.42 -1.25 9.18
CA PHE A 764 -1.24 -2.45 9.38
C PHE A 764 -0.56 -3.46 10.32
N GLU A 765 -1.40 -4.16 11.09
CA GLU A 765 -1.11 -5.43 11.77
C GLU A 765 -2.06 -6.46 11.16
N ALA A 766 -1.55 -7.56 10.62
CA ALA A 766 -2.35 -8.64 10.06
C ALA A 766 -1.86 -9.99 10.62
N ARG A 767 -2.76 -10.77 11.22
CA ARG A 767 -2.41 -11.99 11.96
C ARG A 767 -3.31 -13.14 11.58
N TYR A 768 -2.73 -14.33 11.51
CA TYR A 768 -3.42 -15.60 11.35
C TYR A 768 -2.94 -16.53 12.45
N PHE A 769 -3.89 -17.13 13.16
CA PHE A 769 -3.63 -18.16 14.15
C PHE A 769 -4.29 -19.47 13.73
N GLN A 770 -3.64 -20.59 14.05
CA GLN A 770 -4.19 -21.93 13.86
C GLN A 770 -3.83 -22.82 15.05
N ALA A 771 -4.74 -23.71 15.42
CA ALA A 771 -4.44 -24.82 16.32
C ALA A 771 -3.38 -25.76 15.70
N THR A 772 -2.63 -26.46 16.55
CA THR A 772 -1.66 -27.49 16.14
C THR A 772 -1.82 -28.73 17.01
N THR A 773 -1.28 -29.85 16.56
CA THR A 773 -1.41 -31.16 17.22
C THR A 773 -0.86 -31.17 18.66
N LEU A 774 0.17 -30.37 18.97
CA LEU A 774 0.72 -30.26 20.34
C LEU A 774 -0.07 -29.30 21.25
N GLY A 775 -1.19 -28.72 20.78
CA GLY A 775 -1.93 -27.73 21.56
C GLY A 775 -1.24 -26.37 21.67
N LEU A 776 -0.34 -26.05 20.73
CA LEU A 776 0.33 -24.75 20.65
C LEU A 776 -0.30 -23.88 19.56
N PRO A 777 -0.44 -22.55 19.75
CA PRO A 777 -0.92 -21.67 18.71
C PRO A 777 0.20 -21.42 17.69
N LEU A 778 -0.02 -21.87 16.46
CA LEU A 778 0.76 -21.39 15.33
C LEU A 778 0.32 -19.95 15.02
N GLU A 779 1.28 -19.04 14.84
CA GLU A 779 1.05 -17.67 14.41
C GLU A 779 1.82 -17.36 13.11
N ILE A 780 1.09 -16.80 12.13
CA ILE A 780 1.66 -16.05 11.01
C ILE A 780 1.21 -14.60 11.18
N SER A 781 2.14 -13.67 11.41
CA SER A 781 1.80 -12.27 11.64
C SER A 781 2.69 -11.32 10.86
N LYS A 782 2.14 -10.18 10.47
CA LYS A 782 2.79 -9.14 9.68
C LYS A 782 2.52 -7.78 10.29
N TYR A 783 3.57 -7.00 10.44
CA TYR A 783 3.53 -5.66 11.00
C TYR A 783 4.21 -4.70 10.03
N TYR A 784 3.52 -3.63 9.65
CA TYR A 784 4.10 -2.57 8.84
C TYR A 784 3.90 -1.25 9.55
N GLN A 785 4.98 -0.64 10.00
CA GLN A 785 4.95 0.66 10.67
C GLN A 785 5.78 1.69 9.91
N SER A 786 5.53 2.96 10.23
CA SER A 786 6.42 4.05 9.87
C SER A 786 6.57 5.03 11.02
N VAL A 787 7.80 5.51 11.22
CA VAL A 787 8.07 6.75 11.94
C VAL A 787 8.44 7.79 10.88
N THR A 788 7.56 8.76 10.65
CA THR A 788 7.77 9.86 9.70
C THR A 788 8.08 11.15 10.45
N GLY A 789 9.01 11.95 9.95
CA GLY A 789 9.44 13.21 10.56
C GLY A 789 9.67 14.31 9.55
N VAL A 790 9.26 15.52 9.90
CA VAL A 790 9.57 16.77 9.21
C VAL A 790 10.05 17.78 10.26
N SER A 791 11.20 18.40 10.04
CA SER A 791 11.67 19.54 10.81
C SER A 791 12.06 20.68 9.86
N VAL A 792 11.68 21.90 10.20
CA VAL A 792 11.92 23.10 9.40
C VAL A 792 12.37 24.22 10.31
N ASN A 793 13.55 24.76 10.05
CA ASN A 793 13.99 26.06 10.54
C ASN A 793 14.05 27.01 9.33
N ALA A 794 13.51 28.22 9.48
CA ALA A 794 13.51 29.22 8.42
C ALA A 794 13.53 30.63 9.00
N LYS A 795 14.38 31.50 8.45
CA LYS A 795 14.43 32.92 8.79
C LYS A 795 14.52 33.79 7.55
N ALA A 796 13.64 34.77 7.44
CA ALA A 796 13.56 35.69 6.30
C ALA A 796 14.00 37.12 6.67
N GLY A 797 14.98 37.67 5.96
CA GLY A 797 15.21 39.12 5.88
C GLY A 797 14.40 39.70 4.72
N ILE A 798 13.72 40.84 4.91
CA ILE A 798 12.86 41.44 3.88
C ILE A 798 13.10 42.96 3.87
N ASN A 799 13.66 43.48 2.78
CA ASN A 799 14.08 44.87 2.64
C ASN A 799 13.53 45.51 1.35
N PRO A 800 12.74 46.60 1.42
CA PRO A 800 12.06 47.10 2.61
C PRO A 800 11.00 46.08 3.10
N PRO A 801 10.72 46.02 4.42
CA PRO A 801 9.63 45.19 4.94
C PRO A 801 8.27 45.74 4.47
N PRO A 802 7.28 44.89 4.19
CA PRO A 802 5.96 45.34 3.78
C PRO A 802 5.25 46.08 4.92
N THR A 803 4.50 47.14 4.59
CA THR A 803 3.83 48.03 5.55
C THR A 803 2.31 47.87 5.57
N GLU A 804 1.69 47.58 4.41
CA GLU A 804 0.23 47.56 4.24
C GLU A 804 -0.30 46.27 3.62
N HIS A 805 0.38 45.71 2.62
CA HIS A 805 -0.06 44.50 1.93
C HIS A 805 1.09 43.63 1.42
N LEU A 806 0.91 42.29 1.50
CA LEU A 806 1.95 41.32 1.09
C LEU A 806 2.40 41.45 -0.38
N GLY A 807 1.58 42.04 -1.26
CA GLY A 807 2.00 42.36 -2.64
C GLY A 807 3.20 43.31 -2.75
N GLN A 808 3.62 43.97 -1.66
CA GLN A 808 4.87 44.75 -1.62
C GLN A 808 6.11 43.85 -1.67
N LEU A 809 6.02 42.58 -1.24
CA LEU A 809 7.12 41.60 -1.29
C LEU A 809 7.68 41.38 -2.70
N LEU A 810 6.86 41.58 -3.75
CA LEU A 810 7.31 41.51 -5.15
C LEU A 810 8.31 42.61 -5.52
N LYS A 811 8.45 43.65 -4.70
CA LYS A 811 9.39 44.76 -4.84
C LYS A 811 10.50 44.78 -3.77
N SER A 812 10.43 43.87 -2.81
CA SER A 812 11.44 43.74 -1.75
C SER A 812 12.53 42.76 -2.18
N GLU A 813 13.75 43.00 -1.70
CA GLU A 813 14.78 41.97 -1.63
C GLU A 813 14.47 41.06 -0.43
N ILE A 814 14.38 39.76 -0.67
CA ILE A 814 14.11 38.76 0.36
C ILE A 814 15.34 37.87 0.48
N SER A 815 16.00 37.89 1.64
CA SER A 815 16.95 36.84 2.03
C SER A 815 16.22 35.78 2.84
N LEU A 816 16.53 34.50 2.61
CA LEU A 816 15.96 33.37 3.33
C LEU A 816 17.09 32.42 3.73
N ASP A 817 17.29 32.20 5.02
CA ASP A 817 18.11 31.10 5.54
C ASP A 817 17.16 29.97 5.95
N SER A 818 17.39 28.75 5.46
CA SER A 818 16.60 27.58 5.84
C SER A 818 17.43 26.31 5.92
N ASP A 819 17.27 25.62 7.03
CA ASP A 819 17.73 24.25 7.26
C ASP A 819 16.56 23.38 7.74
N GLY A 820 16.63 22.08 7.47
CA GLY A 820 15.58 21.17 7.87
C GLY A 820 15.80 19.74 7.40
N PHE A 821 14.80 18.92 7.65
CA PHE A 821 14.81 17.50 7.35
C PHE A 821 13.39 17.04 6.99
N ILE A 822 13.30 16.18 5.97
CA ILE A 822 12.13 15.34 5.73
C ILE A 822 12.60 13.90 5.56
N GLY A 823 11.90 12.97 6.21
CA GLY A 823 12.25 11.57 6.12
C GLY A 823 11.30 10.66 6.86
N PHE A 824 11.52 9.37 6.69
CA PHE A 824 10.80 8.33 7.41
C PHE A 824 11.71 7.13 7.61
N THR A 825 11.43 6.33 8.62
CA THR A 825 11.83 4.92 8.63
C THR A 825 10.57 4.09 8.53
N LYS A 826 10.60 3.09 7.64
CA LYS A 826 9.53 2.10 7.48
C LYS A 826 10.09 0.74 7.82
N ASP A 827 9.44 0.08 8.76
CA ASP A 827 9.81 -1.29 9.16
C ASP A 827 8.68 -2.24 8.76
N PHE A 828 9.06 -3.37 8.18
CA PHE A 828 8.17 -4.48 7.89
C PHE A 828 8.70 -5.72 8.60
N TRP A 829 7.91 -6.27 9.52
CA TRP A 829 8.17 -7.55 10.16
C TRP A 829 7.18 -8.59 9.69
N MET A 830 7.66 -9.81 9.60
CA MET A 830 6.83 -10.98 9.38
C MET A 830 7.37 -12.14 10.21
N PHE A 831 6.53 -12.68 11.10
CA PHE A 831 6.83 -13.80 11.98
C PHE A 831 6.04 -15.02 11.52
N TYR A 832 6.67 -16.20 11.59
CA TYR A 832 6.06 -17.51 11.39
C TYR A 832 6.60 -18.46 12.45
N GLY A 833 5.78 -18.81 13.44
CA GLY A 833 6.25 -19.52 14.64
C GLY A 833 5.16 -19.89 15.64
N ILE A 834 5.56 -20.48 16.77
CA ILE A 834 4.77 -20.52 17.99
C ILE A 834 5.05 -19.25 18.81
N ASN A 835 3.99 -18.57 19.26
CA ASN A 835 4.05 -17.43 20.16
C ASN A 835 3.10 -17.67 21.35
N THR A 836 3.63 -17.70 22.58
CA THR A 836 2.86 -17.96 23.79
C THR A 836 3.25 -17.02 24.93
N GLU A 837 2.57 -17.11 26.07
CA GLU A 837 2.96 -16.40 27.29
C GLU A 837 4.23 -16.94 28.00
N PHE A 838 4.71 -18.10 27.56
CA PHE A 838 5.84 -18.80 28.16
C PHE A 838 7.10 -18.71 27.30
N PHE A 839 6.96 -18.85 25.98
CA PHE A 839 8.06 -18.84 25.01
C PHE A 839 7.59 -18.39 23.61
N GLN A 840 8.57 -17.99 22.79
CA GLN A 840 8.44 -17.72 21.37
C GLN A 840 9.46 -18.59 20.62
N SER A 841 9.10 -19.19 19.49
CA SER A 841 10.01 -19.95 18.63
C SER A 841 9.50 -19.91 17.19
N GLY A 842 10.34 -19.48 16.25
CA GLY A 842 9.92 -19.33 14.86
C GLY A 842 10.99 -18.80 13.92
N SER A 843 10.56 -18.42 12.73
CA SER A 843 11.33 -17.67 11.75
C SER A 843 10.84 -16.21 11.68
N GLU A 844 11.77 -15.28 11.60
CA GLU A 844 11.50 -13.86 11.41
C GLU A 844 12.10 -13.34 10.10
N PHE A 845 11.29 -12.61 9.35
CA PHE A 845 11.71 -11.75 8.25
C PHE A 845 11.56 -10.29 8.66
N ILE A 846 12.67 -9.56 8.68
CA ILE A 846 12.73 -8.14 9.04
C ILE A 846 13.21 -7.36 7.84
N THR A 847 12.52 -6.28 7.47
CA THR A 847 12.98 -5.28 6.50
C THR A 847 12.90 -3.89 7.10
N LYS A 848 14.01 -3.15 7.09
CA LYS A 848 14.06 -1.71 7.44
C LYS A 848 14.35 -0.87 6.19
N ILE A 849 13.61 0.22 6.05
CA ILE A 849 13.70 1.17 4.93
C ILE A 849 13.73 2.61 5.47
N PRO A 850 14.89 3.12 5.90
CA PRO A 850 15.08 4.54 6.17
C PRO A 850 15.16 5.34 4.86
N VAL A 851 14.55 6.52 4.88
CA VAL A 851 14.67 7.58 3.88
C VAL A 851 14.93 8.90 4.61
N SER A 852 15.97 9.62 4.18
CA SER A 852 16.49 10.81 4.84
C SER A 852 16.84 11.87 3.81
N ALA A 853 16.15 13.00 3.82
CA ALA A 853 16.43 14.14 2.96
C ALA A 853 16.57 15.43 3.81
N PRO A 854 17.75 15.65 4.43
CA PRO A 854 18.07 16.92 5.03
C PRO A 854 18.35 17.98 3.95
N TRP A 855 18.04 19.24 4.23
CA TRP A 855 18.44 20.38 3.40
C TRP A 855 19.06 21.48 4.25
N LYS A 856 19.92 22.28 3.59
CA LYS A 856 20.31 23.60 4.06
C LYS A 856 20.60 24.47 2.85
N PHE A 857 20.07 25.69 2.82
CA PHE A 857 20.39 26.68 1.81
C PHE A 857 20.14 28.10 2.32
N THR A 858 20.87 29.06 1.77
CA THR A 858 20.51 30.48 1.85
C THR A 858 20.11 30.98 0.48
N ALA A 859 18.93 31.58 0.35
CA ALA A 859 18.45 32.17 -0.89
C ALA A 859 18.41 33.70 -0.81
N LYS A 860 18.61 34.37 -1.95
CA LYS A 860 18.21 35.77 -2.15
C LYS A 860 17.27 35.86 -3.34
N ILE A 861 16.12 36.48 -3.12
CA ILE A 861 15.03 36.55 -4.07
C ILE A 861 14.71 38.02 -4.32
N ASN A 862 14.89 38.46 -5.55
CA ASN A 862 14.47 39.78 -6.02
C ASN A 862 13.51 39.60 -7.20
N ALA A 863 12.21 39.49 -6.88
CA ALA A 863 11.18 39.26 -7.88
C ALA A 863 11.04 40.42 -8.89
N ALA A 864 11.34 41.66 -8.49
CA ALA A 864 11.31 42.83 -9.36
C ALA A 864 12.43 42.79 -10.43
N GLN A 865 13.62 42.33 -10.05
CA GLN A 865 14.74 42.09 -10.98
C GLN A 865 14.67 40.72 -11.66
N LYS A 866 13.69 39.88 -11.31
CA LYS A 866 13.58 38.45 -11.68
C LYS A 866 14.87 37.67 -11.41
N LYS A 867 15.58 38.03 -10.34
CA LYS A 867 16.83 37.44 -9.90
C LYS A 867 16.59 36.52 -8.70
N TYR A 868 17.08 35.29 -8.79
CA TYR A 868 16.98 34.28 -7.74
C TYR A 868 18.34 33.63 -7.54
N GLU A 869 18.95 33.86 -6.38
CA GLU A 869 20.22 33.26 -5.95
C GLU A 869 19.92 32.20 -4.89
N PHE A 870 20.53 31.01 -5.00
CA PHE A 870 20.50 29.97 -3.97
C PHE A 870 21.93 29.47 -3.72
N ASP A 871 22.37 29.58 -2.47
CA ASP A 871 23.65 29.09 -1.97
C ASP A 871 23.41 27.81 -1.14
N PHE A 872 23.94 26.69 -1.61
CA PHE A 872 23.93 25.40 -0.90
C PHE A 872 25.34 25.15 -0.33
N PRO A 873 25.52 25.05 1.00
CA PRO A 873 26.82 24.71 1.58
C PRO A 873 27.23 23.28 1.21
N LEU A 874 28.54 23.01 1.07
CA LEU A 874 28.97 21.66 0.72
C LEU A 874 28.62 20.65 1.82
N CYS A 875 28.19 19.46 1.40
CA CYS A 875 27.92 18.37 2.33
C CYS A 875 29.22 17.69 2.79
N ASN A 876 29.73 18.11 3.96
CA ASN A 876 30.94 17.55 4.57
C ASN A 876 30.70 16.20 5.31
N LYS A 877 29.53 15.58 5.15
CA LYS A 877 29.16 14.30 5.76
C LYS A 877 28.53 13.39 4.71
N GLU A 878 28.74 12.10 4.85
CA GLU A 878 28.01 11.08 4.10
C GLU A 878 26.53 11.13 4.49
N ILE A 879 25.63 11.31 3.52
CA ILE A 879 24.17 11.23 3.71
C ILE A 879 23.67 9.98 3.03
N GLU A 880 23.18 9.01 3.80
CA GLU A 880 22.38 7.90 3.27
C GLU A 880 20.96 8.40 2.99
N PHE A 881 20.64 8.61 1.71
CA PHE A 881 19.31 9.08 1.28
C PHE A 881 18.23 8.00 1.44
N PHE A 882 18.62 6.76 1.18
CA PHE A 882 17.77 5.58 1.17
C PHE A 882 18.64 4.36 1.46
N SER A 883 18.19 3.49 2.35
CA SER A 883 18.68 2.11 2.35
C SER A 883 17.55 1.11 2.51
N VAL A 884 17.84 -0.13 2.12
CA VAL A 884 17.04 -1.30 2.42
C VAL A 884 17.97 -2.32 3.05
N ARG A 885 17.65 -2.72 4.27
CA ARG A 885 18.26 -3.87 4.93
C ARG A 885 17.17 -4.88 5.21
N TYR A 886 17.29 -6.10 4.67
CA TYR A 886 16.48 -7.22 5.13
C TYR A 886 17.36 -8.33 5.71
N VAL A 887 16.80 -9.05 6.68
CA VAL A 887 17.39 -10.23 7.31
C VAL A 887 16.29 -11.29 7.49
N LEU A 888 16.60 -12.53 7.15
CA LEU A 888 15.83 -13.70 7.61
C LEU A 888 16.63 -14.41 8.71
N GLY A 889 15.98 -14.74 9.82
CA GLY A 889 16.60 -15.43 10.95
C GLY A 889 15.68 -16.43 11.66
N ALA A 890 16.31 -17.36 12.37
CA ALA A 890 15.66 -18.21 13.37
C ALA A 890 15.68 -17.47 14.72
N ASP A 891 14.54 -17.45 15.43
CA ASP A 891 14.44 -16.78 16.72
C ASP A 891 13.83 -17.66 17.83
N SER A 892 14.28 -17.40 19.05
CA SER A 892 13.75 -17.91 20.31
C SER A 892 14.31 -17.10 21.49
N SER A 893 15.58 -17.33 21.85
CA SER A 893 16.30 -16.61 22.92
C SER A 893 17.55 -15.86 22.46
N LYS A 894 18.00 -16.08 21.21
CA LYS A 894 19.09 -15.37 20.51
C LYS A 894 18.78 -15.37 19.01
N LYS A 895 18.90 -14.23 18.32
CA LYS A 895 18.65 -14.21 16.87
C LYS A 895 19.81 -14.83 16.09
N TYR A 896 19.56 -15.88 15.31
CA TYR A 896 20.52 -16.48 14.38
C TYR A 896 20.14 -16.14 12.94
N ASN A 897 21.10 -15.67 12.13
CA ASN A 897 20.88 -15.53 10.69
C ASN A 897 20.65 -16.89 10.04
N TYR A 898 19.73 -16.99 9.08
CA TYR A 898 19.41 -18.24 8.38
C TYR A 898 20.61 -18.90 7.67
N LEU A 899 21.63 -18.08 7.33
CA LEU A 899 22.87 -18.50 6.67
C LEU A 899 24.08 -18.39 7.64
N PRO A 900 25.01 -19.36 7.65
CA PRO A 900 26.22 -19.28 8.48
C PRO A 900 27.13 -18.10 8.10
N THR A 901 27.65 -17.39 9.12
CA THR A 901 28.61 -16.29 8.93
C THR A 901 29.91 -16.78 8.28
N ILE A 902 30.36 -17.99 8.63
CA ILE A 902 31.54 -18.66 8.08
C ILE A 902 31.14 -20.09 7.67
N LEU A 903 31.35 -20.43 6.40
CA LEU A 903 31.00 -21.72 5.82
C LEU A 903 32.28 -22.43 5.39
N ASN A 904 32.88 -23.20 6.31
CA ASN A 904 33.98 -24.10 5.96
C ASN A 904 33.46 -25.11 4.94
N ARG A 905 34.18 -25.27 3.82
CA ARG A 905 33.86 -26.24 2.76
C ARG A 905 33.99 -27.66 3.31
N PHE A 906 32.87 -28.24 3.76
CA PHE A 906 32.82 -29.65 4.12
C PHE A 906 32.19 -30.46 2.99
N THR A 907 32.93 -31.49 2.58
CA THR A 907 32.53 -32.47 1.56
C THR A 907 31.48 -33.42 2.11
N VAL A 908 30.21 -33.13 1.86
CA VAL A 908 29.12 -34.12 1.87
C VAL A 908 28.45 -34.07 0.50
N LYS A 909 28.26 -35.23 -0.15
CA LYS A 909 27.61 -35.31 -1.47
C LYS A 909 26.09 -35.15 -1.34
N ILE A 910 25.63 -33.91 -1.18
CA ILE A 910 24.26 -33.46 -1.42
C ILE A 910 24.34 -32.24 -2.36
N GLN A 911 23.28 -31.95 -3.12
CA GLN A 911 23.22 -30.91 -4.17
C GLN A 911 24.08 -29.67 -3.84
N THR A 912 25.01 -29.32 -4.74
CA THR A 912 25.96 -28.23 -4.54
C THR A 912 25.24 -26.90 -4.39
N ALA A 913 25.07 -26.44 -3.15
CA ALA A 913 24.50 -25.14 -2.84
C ALA A 913 25.41 -24.04 -3.40
N ASN A 914 24.87 -23.22 -4.31
CA ASN A 914 25.59 -22.10 -4.88
C ASN A 914 25.44 -20.89 -3.96
N ILE A 915 26.58 -20.33 -3.55
CA ILE A 915 26.64 -19.14 -2.70
C ILE A 915 26.78 -17.92 -3.60
N TRP A 916 25.72 -17.12 -3.71
CA TRP A 916 25.75 -15.85 -4.44
C TRP A 916 26.01 -14.71 -3.45
N ARG A 917 27.21 -14.11 -3.54
CA ARG A 917 27.61 -12.96 -2.72
C ARG A 917 28.12 -11.79 -3.57
N PRO A 918 27.30 -11.21 -4.47
CA PRO A 918 27.69 -10.00 -5.16
C PRO A 918 27.80 -8.87 -4.13
N LYS A 919 28.95 -8.20 -4.15
CA LYS A 919 29.15 -6.92 -3.51
C LYS A 919 29.50 -5.92 -4.59
N THR A 920 28.67 -4.90 -4.76
CA THR A 920 28.90 -3.80 -5.71
C THR A 920 29.02 -2.51 -4.94
N ASN A 921 30.04 -1.71 -5.26
CA ASN A 921 30.04 -0.30 -4.94
C ASN A 921 30.24 0.44 -6.27
N SER A 922 29.40 1.43 -6.55
CA SER A 922 29.43 2.18 -7.79
C SER A 922 29.10 3.63 -7.50
N CYS A 923 30.08 4.49 -7.68
CA CYS A 923 29.99 5.92 -7.41
C CYS A 923 30.05 6.72 -8.71
N VAL A 924 29.21 7.74 -8.83
CA VAL A 924 29.28 8.76 -9.86
C VAL A 924 29.63 10.07 -9.16
N GLU A 925 30.89 10.50 -9.29
CA GLU A 925 31.42 11.71 -8.66
C GLU A 925 31.42 12.90 -9.63
N SER A 926 30.94 14.06 -9.16
CA SER A 926 31.10 15.33 -9.86
C SER A 926 32.42 15.99 -9.46
N GLN A 927 33.36 16.01 -10.39
CA GLN A 927 34.65 16.70 -10.25
C GLN A 927 34.51 18.24 -10.19
N ILE A 928 33.33 18.79 -10.53
CA ILE A 928 33.04 20.22 -10.44
C ILE A 928 32.47 20.55 -9.06
N TYR A 929 31.40 19.86 -8.64
CA TYR A 929 30.62 20.24 -7.47
C TYR A 929 31.08 19.59 -6.15
N GLY A 930 32.17 18.83 -6.14
CA GLY A 930 32.74 18.24 -4.91
C GLY A 930 31.85 17.20 -4.22
N ALA A 931 30.88 16.63 -4.95
CA ALA A 931 29.90 15.68 -4.44
C ALA A 931 29.76 14.48 -5.38
N GLY A 932 29.49 13.31 -4.81
CA GLY A 932 29.24 12.07 -5.56
C GLY A 932 28.02 11.32 -5.05
N LEU A 933 27.41 10.54 -5.94
CA LEU A 933 26.33 9.61 -5.61
C LEU A 933 26.86 8.18 -5.68
N CYS A 934 26.91 7.50 -4.54
CA CYS A 934 27.33 6.11 -4.44
C CYS A 934 26.13 5.18 -4.22
N VAL A 935 26.13 4.05 -4.93
CA VAL A 935 25.23 2.92 -4.70
C VAL A 935 26.06 1.76 -4.17
N GLU A 936 25.86 1.45 -2.90
CA GLU A 936 26.43 0.28 -2.26
C GLU A 936 25.39 -0.84 -2.23
N SER A 937 25.76 -2.05 -2.66
CA SER A 937 24.95 -3.24 -2.44
C SER A 937 25.80 -4.41 -1.99
N GLU A 938 25.29 -5.15 -1.01
CA GLU A 938 25.80 -6.45 -0.61
C GLU A 938 24.63 -7.40 -0.46
N ILE A 939 24.57 -8.43 -1.31
CA ILE A 939 23.57 -9.49 -1.26
C ILE A 939 24.29 -10.77 -0.83
N ARG A 940 23.66 -11.58 0.02
CA ARG A 940 24.11 -12.93 0.39
C ARG A 940 22.93 -13.89 0.25
N ARG A 941 22.96 -14.73 -0.79
CA ARG A 941 22.01 -15.83 -1.03
C ARG A 941 22.69 -17.18 -0.97
N GLN A 942 21.91 -18.19 -0.66
CA GLN A 942 22.18 -19.59 -0.94
C GLN A 942 21.04 -20.10 -1.80
N TYR A 943 21.36 -20.67 -2.96
CA TYR A 943 20.36 -21.20 -3.90
C TYR A 943 20.77 -22.60 -4.38
N TYR A 944 19.76 -23.39 -4.73
CA TYR A 944 19.88 -24.76 -5.24
C TYR A 944 19.44 -24.78 -6.71
N ASN A 945 19.76 -25.85 -7.45
CA ASN A 945 19.43 -25.95 -8.87
C ASN A 945 17.93 -25.97 -9.18
N GLU A 946 17.09 -26.22 -8.17
CA GLU A 946 15.66 -25.96 -8.18
C GLU A 946 15.42 -24.55 -7.61
N GLU A 947 15.45 -23.52 -8.45
CA GLU A 947 15.19 -22.15 -8.01
C GLU A 947 13.69 -21.96 -7.72
N TYR A 948 13.37 -21.59 -6.48
CA TYR A 948 12.01 -21.25 -6.07
C TYR A 948 11.94 -19.78 -5.60
N PRO A 949 10.82 -19.06 -5.83
CA PRO A 949 10.67 -17.64 -5.50
C PRO A 949 11.12 -17.23 -4.11
N LEU A 950 10.92 -18.09 -3.10
CA LEU A 950 11.34 -17.83 -1.71
C LEU A 950 12.86 -17.70 -1.55
N PHE A 951 13.67 -18.44 -2.33
CA PHE A 951 15.14 -18.40 -2.26
C PHE A 951 15.72 -17.06 -2.74
N TYR A 952 14.98 -16.30 -3.56
CA TYR A 952 15.29 -14.91 -3.87
C TYR A 952 15.07 -13.96 -2.68
N PHE A 953 14.59 -14.43 -1.53
CA PHE A 953 14.39 -13.65 -0.29
C PHE A 953 15.11 -14.23 0.94
N LEU A 954 15.50 -15.52 0.95
CA LEU A 954 16.34 -16.11 2.00
C LEU A 954 17.74 -15.46 2.06
N GLY A 955 18.18 -15.01 3.24
CA GLY A 955 19.55 -14.51 3.47
C GLY A 955 19.62 -13.04 3.91
N TYR A 956 20.50 -12.25 3.26
CA TYR A 956 20.80 -10.86 3.61
C TYR A 956 20.94 -9.98 2.37
N THR A 957 20.32 -8.80 2.37
CA THR A 957 20.72 -7.71 1.48
C THR A 957 20.80 -6.43 2.29
N GLN A 958 21.85 -5.70 2.01
CA GLN A 958 21.91 -4.27 2.23
C GLN A 958 22.05 -3.60 0.86
N MET A 959 21.21 -2.63 0.58
CA MET A 959 21.38 -1.67 -0.51
C MET A 959 21.30 -0.27 0.08
N ALA A 960 22.23 0.61 -0.25
CA ALA A 960 22.23 2.00 0.20
C ALA A 960 22.54 2.94 -0.98
N ILE A 961 21.82 4.06 -1.05
CA ILE A 961 22.07 5.16 -1.98
C ILE A 961 22.53 6.34 -1.14
N LYS A 962 23.75 6.83 -1.39
CA LYS A 962 24.43 7.78 -0.53
C LYS A 962 25.00 8.97 -1.30
N LEU A 963 24.86 10.15 -0.73
CA LEU A 963 25.65 11.32 -1.11
C LEU A 963 26.98 11.28 -0.34
N VAL A 964 28.09 11.33 -1.07
CA VAL A 964 29.45 11.38 -0.52
C VAL A 964 30.13 12.69 -0.93
N LYS A 965 31.10 13.15 -0.14
CA LYS A 965 32.02 14.20 -0.57
C LYS A 965 32.99 13.59 -1.61
N ALA A 966 33.09 14.20 -2.78
CA ALA A 966 34.10 13.83 -3.79
C ALA A 966 35.46 14.45 -3.44
N ASN A 967 36.53 14.02 -4.11
CA ASN A 967 37.91 14.45 -3.78
C ASN A 967 38.26 15.87 -4.28
N ARG A 968 37.48 16.87 -3.87
CA ARG A 968 37.64 18.30 -4.17
C ARG A 968 37.09 19.16 -3.05
N ASP A 969 37.79 20.25 -2.70
CA ASP A 969 37.32 21.25 -1.75
C ASP A 969 36.51 22.33 -2.46
N VAL A 970 35.23 22.42 -2.08
CA VAL A 970 34.23 23.41 -2.52
C VAL A 970 33.55 23.93 -1.26
N ASP A 971 33.41 25.24 -1.11
CA ASP A 971 32.77 25.84 0.07
C ASP A 971 31.24 25.80 -0.07
N LYS A 972 30.75 26.18 -1.26
CA LYS A 972 29.32 26.21 -1.59
C LYS A 972 29.06 26.03 -3.08
N ILE A 973 27.86 25.55 -3.39
CA ILE A 973 27.28 25.52 -4.73
C ILE A 973 26.30 26.70 -4.84
N HIS A 974 26.52 27.57 -5.81
CA HIS A 974 25.72 28.75 -6.11
C HIS A 974 24.89 28.53 -7.38
N LEU A 975 23.57 28.62 -7.25
CA LEU A 975 22.62 28.64 -8.35
C LEU A 975 22.10 30.09 -8.51
N GLU A 976 22.38 30.72 -9.64
CA GLU A 976 21.85 32.04 -10.01
C GLU A 976 20.89 31.85 -11.19
N VAL A 977 19.64 32.30 -11.05
CA VAL A 977 18.65 32.34 -12.13
C VAL A 977 18.25 33.78 -12.37
N ASN A 978 18.56 34.29 -13.56
CA ASN A 978 18.16 35.61 -14.05
C ASN A 978 17.25 35.43 -15.26
N ALA A 979 16.00 35.88 -15.16
CA ALA A 979 15.17 36.10 -16.35
C ALA A 979 15.34 37.55 -16.81
N GLY A 980 15.63 37.76 -18.10
CA GLY A 980 16.04 39.06 -18.63
C GLY A 980 15.09 40.22 -18.32
N PRO A 981 15.62 41.46 -18.25
CA PRO A 981 14.83 42.66 -17.96
C PRO A 981 13.94 43.01 -19.15
N SER A 982 12.70 42.50 -19.16
CA SER A 982 11.66 43.01 -20.05
C SER A 982 11.42 44.48 -19.71
N THR A 983 11.88 45.41 -20.54
CA THR A 983 12.01 46.86 -20.30
C THR A 983 10.69 47.64 -20.15
N HIS A 984 9.57 46.96 -19.90
CA HIS A 984 8.26 47.57 -19.65
C HIS A 984 7.61 47.04 -18.37
N PRO A 985 7.38 47.89 -17.34
CA PRO A 985 6.56 47.53 -16.19
C PRO A 985 5.08 47.50 -16.60
N MET A 986 4.57 46.34 -17.00
CA MET A 986 3.23 46.21 -17.58
C MET A 986 2.13 45.90 -16.55
N ASN A 987 1.03 46.65 -16.65
CA ASN A 987 -0.27 46.27 -16.09
C ASN A 987 -0.96 45.23 -17.00
N ALA A 988 -1.82 44.38 -16.47
CA ALA A 988 -2.31 43.17 -17.16
C ALA A 988 -3.11 43.44 -18.48
N ARG A 989 -3.69 44.63 -18.64
CA ARG A 989 -4.30 45.07 -19.92
C ARG A 989 -3.25 45.40 -20.99
N GLN A 990 -2.15 46.07 -20.60
CA GLN A 990 -1.08 46.42 -21.53
C GLN A 990 -0.29 45.20 -22.00
N LEU A 991 -0.18 44.14 -21.18
CA LEU A 991 0.42 42.87 -21.63
C LEU A 991 -0.28 42.30 -22.89
N LEU A 992 -1.60 42.44 -22.98
CA LEU A 992 -2.40 41.99 -24.14
C LEU A 992 -2.29 42.92 -25.35
N GLU A 993 -2.06 44.22 -25.14
CA GLU A 993 -1.78 45.17 -26.24
C GLU A 993 -0.34 45.05 -26.75
N THR A 994 0.64 44.81 -25.86
CA THR A 994 2.02 44.57 -26.24
C THR A 994 2.18 43.23 -26.96
N LEU A 995 1.48 42.17 -26.55
CA LEU A 995 1.40 40.92 -27.33
C LEU A 995 0.71 41.10 -28.70
N ARG A 996 -0.08 42.16 -28.90
CA ARG A 996 -0.60 42.57 -30.22
C ARG A 996 0.33 43.50 -31.00
N ARG A 997 1.29 44.17 -30.36
CA ARG A 997 2.28 45.06 -31.00
C ARG A 997 3.65 44.42 -31.24
N LEU A 998 3.94 43.27 -30.64
CA LEU A 998 5.15 42.46 -30.89
C LEU A 998 5.23 41.85 -32.31
N SER A 999 4.42 42.33 -33.26
CA SER A 999 4.50 41.98 -34.67
C SER A 999 5.35 42.95 -35.51
N GLN A 1000 5.82 44.08 -34.95
CA GLN A 1000 6.62 45.08 -35.69
C GLN A 1000 7.59 45.88 -34.78
N VAL A 1001 8.83 45.40 -34.60
CA VAL A 1001 10.04 46.22 -34.39
C VAL A 1001 11.24 45.50 -35.02
N SER A 1002 12.12 46.24 -35.69
CA SER A 1002 13.37 45.75 -36.30
C SER A 1002 14.59 46.17 -35.48
N ASP A 1003 15.71 45.46 -35.67
CA ASP A 1003 17.09 45.88 -35.36
C ASP A 1003 17.45 46.21 -33.90
N SER A 1004 17.80 45.18 -33.13
CA SER A 1004 18.93 45.25 -32.17
C SER A 1004 19.45 43.84 -31.85
N THR A 1005 20.69 43.76 -31.34
CA THR A 1005 21.39 42.53 -30.95
C THR A 1005 20.55 41.60 -30.07
N PRO A 1006 20.67 40.26 -30.20
CA PRO A 1006 19.82 39.31 -29.49
C PRO A 1006 19.94 39.45 -27.96
N GLU A 1007 18.84 39.84 -27.31
CA GLU A 1007 18.78 39.92 -25.84
C GLU A 1007 18.66 38.52 -25.22
N ALA A 1008 19.42 38.28 -24.15
CA ALA A 1008 19.32 37.07 -23.35
C ALA A 1008 17.98 37.02 -22.59
N MET A 1009 17.13 36.04 -22.91
CA MET A 1009 15.84 35.82 -22.25
C MET A 1009 16.00 35.25 -20.84
N PHE A 1010 16.92 34.28 -20.69
CA PHE A 1010 17.20 33.59 -19.44
C PHE A 1010 18.70 33.29 -19.35
N ASN A 1011 19.26 33.48 -18.16
CA ASN A 1011 20.60 33.06 -17.79
C ASN A 1011 20.48 32.23 -16.51
N VAL A 1012 21.07 31.03 -16.51
CA VAL A 1012 21.12 30.12 -15.36
C VAL A 1012 22.57 29.71 -15.16
N LYS A 1013 23.12 30.08 -14.00
CA LYS A 1013 24.48 29.69 -13.59
C LYS A 1013 24.40 28.69 -12.45
N LEU A 1014 25.19 27.64 -12.54
CA LEU A 1014 25.37 26.66 -11.47
C LEU A 1014 26.87 26.50 -11.22
N PHE A 1015 27.39 27.17 -10.20
CA PHE A 1015 28.82 27.25 -9.91
C PHE A 1015 29.18 26.61 -8.57
N ALA A 1016 30.29 25.88 -8.54
CA ALA A 1016 31.07 25.61 -7.35
C ALA A 1016 31.96 26.82 -7.03
N LEU A 1017 32.07 27.16 -5.74
CA LEU A 1017 32.91 28.26 -5.24
C LEU A 1017 33.84 27.74 -4.15
N SER A 1018 35.14 28.05 -4.27
CA SER A 1018 36.21 27.55 -3.38
C SER A 1018 37.15 28.69 -2.97
N GLY A 1019 36.94 29.29 -1.80
CA GLY A 1019 37.75 30.38 -1.27
C GLY A 1019 37.87 31.57 -2.23
N ASN A 1020 39.12 31.91 -2.58
CA ASN A 1020 39.45 32.97 -3.55
C ASN A 1020 39.67 32.44 -4.99
N GLN A 1021 39.36 31.18 -5.28
CA GLN A 1021 39.46 30.63 -6.64
C GLN A 1021 38.32 31.15 -7.53
N LYS A 1022 38.51 31.09 -8.84
CA LYS A 1022 37.44 31.44 -9.81
C LYS A 1022 36.28 30.44 -9.69
N PRO A 1023 35.03 30.86 -9.94
CA PRO A 1023 33.90 29.93 -10.01
C PRO A 1023 34.11 28.89 -11.10
N GLU A 1024 33.74 27.65 -10.81
CA GLU A 1024 33.71 26.56 -11.78
C GLU A 1024 32.31 25.97 -11.91
N GLY A 1025 31.87 25.64 -13.12
CA GLY A 1025 30.51 25.11 -13.32
C GLY A 1025 29.98 25.33 -14.72
N PHE A 1026 28.68 25.64 -14.81
CA PHE A 1026 28.02 25.90 -16.09
C PHE A 1026 27.25 27.22 -16.05
N ASP A 1027 27.36 28.00 -17.13
CA ASP A 1027 26.52 29.16 -17.43
C ASP A 1027 25.70 28.84 -18.68
N ALA A 1028 24.37 28.80 -18.54
CA ALA A 1028 23.42 28.49 -19.59
C ALA A 1028 22.63 29.75 -19.96
N VAL A 1029 22.81 30.24 -21.18
CA VAL A 1029 22.19 31.47 -21.69
C VAL A 1029 21.30 31.16 -22.88
N MET A 1030 20.04 31.59 -22.79
CA MET A 1030 19.02 31.44 -23.82
C MET A 1030 18.77 32.79 -24.49
N TYR A 1031 19.03 32.88 -25.78
CA TYR A 1031 18.80 34.07 -26.61
C TYR A 1031 17.55 33.91 -27.48
N ASN A 1032 16.90 35.03 -27.80
CA ASN A 1032 15.88 35.11 -28.83
C ASN A 1032 16.46 35.76 -30.09
N ALA A 1033 16.54 35.01 -31.19
CA ALA A 1033 17.08 35.45 -32.47
C ALA A 1033 16.00 35.47 -33.58
N SER A 1034 14.74 35.64 -33.19
CA SER A 1034 13.60 35.62 -34.12
C SER A 1034 13.62 36.82 -35.08
N GLU A 1035 13.66 36.55 -36.39
CA GLU A 1035 13.66 37.55 -37.45
C GLU A 1035 12.40 37.40 -38.32
N GLY A 1036 11.58 38.45 -38.40
CA GLY A 1036 10.36 38.45 -39.21
C GLY A 1036 9.36 37.35 -38.81
N ASN A 1037 9.15 36.36 -39.68
CA ASN A 1037 8.19 35.26 -39.47
C ASN A 1037 8.83 33.94 -38.97
N SER A 1038 10.16 33.84 -38.90
CA SER A 1038 10.84 32.68 -38.31
C SER A 1038 11.04 32.90 -36.81
N ARG A 1039 10.74 31.87 -36.01
CA ARG A 1039 11.04 31.88 -34.57
C ARG A 1039 12.36 31.17 -34.37
N ASN A 1040 13.40 31.91 -33.99
CA ASN A 1040 14.71 31.34 -33.73
C ASN A 1040 15.09 31.55 -32.27
N ALA A 1041 15.70 30.52 -31.70
CA ALA A 1041 16.11 30.43 -30.31
C ALA A 1041 17.49 29.79 -30.26
N GLU A 1042 18.40 30.37 -29.49
CA GLU A 1042 19.76 29.87 -29.32
C GLU A 1042 20.00 29.61 -27.83
N LEU A 1043 20.37 28.38 -27.47
CA LEU A 1043 20.81 28.05 -26.11
C LEU A 1043 22.31 27.73 -26.14
N ILE A 1044 23.10 28.55 -25.44
CA ILE A 1044 24.52 28.30 -25.21
C ILE A 1044 24.69 27.85 -23.76
N VAL A 1045 25.21 26.63 -23.54
CA VAL A 1045 25.67 26.15 -22.24
C VAL A 1045 27.19 26.12 -22.26
N SER A 1046 27.83 27.03 -21.55
CA SER A 1046 29.30 27.08 -21.43
C SER A 1046 29.75 26.48 -20.12
N GLN A 1047 30.78 25.64 -20.14
CA GLN A 1047 31.52 25.32 -18.93
C GLN A 1047 32.40 26.52 -18.54
N VAL A 1048 32.40 26.86 -17.25
CA VAL A 1048 33.18 27.94 -16.66
C VAL A 1048 34.28 27.32 -15.79
N GLY A 1049 35.51 27.80 -15.91
CA GLY A 1049 36.68 27.29 -15.16
C GLY A 1049 38.01 27.73 -15.79
N GLU A 1050 39.13 27.23 -15.27
CA GLU A 1050 40.45 27.43 -15.89
C GLU A 1050 40.67 26.41 -17.04
N ASP A 1051 41.21 26.89 -18.16
CA ASP A 1051 41.54 26.14 -19.39
C ASP A 1051 40.42 25.25 -19.99
N VAL A 1052 39.16 25.47 -19.60
CA VAL A 1052 37.98 24.82 -20.20
C VAL A 1052 37.33 25.68 -21.28
N ASN A 1053 37.20 25.11 -22.47
CA ASN A 1053 36.53 25.70 -23.63
C ASN A 1053 35.31 24.87 -24.08
N TRP A 1054 34.82 23.97 -23.21
CA TRP A 1054 33.70 23.10 -23.51
C TRP A 1054 32.38 23.87 -23.51
N LYS A 1055 31.61 23.74 -24.59
CA LYS A 1055 30.31 24.38 -24.78
C LYS A 1055 29.33 23.42 -25.44
N VAL A 1056 28.04 23.69 -25.27
CA VAL A 1056 26.93 23.19 -26.08
C VAL A 1056 26.23 24.39 -26.69
N CYS A 1057 26.01 24.36 -27.99
CA CYS A 1057 25.24 25.34 -28.74
C CYS A 1057 24.03 24.62 -29.33
N VAL A 1058 22.84 25.16 -29.12
CA VAL A 1058 21.58 24.62 -29.65
C VAL A 1058 20.84 25.71 -30.40
N ASP A 1059 20.89 25.67 -31.72
CA ASP A 1059 20.14 26.56 -32.59
C ASP A 1059 18.80 25.89 -32.95
N ALA A 1060 17.69 26.45 -32.49
CA ALA A 1060 16.35 25.99 -32.82
C ALA A 1060 15.63 27.05 -33.67
N ALA A 1061 15.33 26.72 -34.92
CA ALA A 1061 14.62 27.58 -35.86
C ALA A 1061 13.30 26.94 -36.29
N MET A 1062 12.20 27.70 -36.24
CA MET A 1062 10.89 27.27 -36.73
C MET A 1062 10.40 28.22 -37.83
N SER A 1063 10.29 27.70 -39.05
CA SER A 1063 9.89 28.43 -40.25
C SER A 1063 8.42 28.19 -40.57
N ASN A 1064 7.66 29.28 -40.74
CA ASN A 1064 6.24 29.28 -41.14
C ASN A 1064 5.28 28.41 -40.30
N GLY A 1065 5.72 27.94 -39.11
CA GLY A 1065 4.94 27.04 -38.24
C GLY A 1065 4.77 25.61 -38.76
N ALA A 1066 5.47 25.22 -39.83
CA ALA A 1066 5.35 23.90 -40.46
C ALA A 1066 6.69 23.14 -40.57
N GLU A 1067 7.82 23.83 -40.45
CA GLU A 1067 9.16 23.23 -40.48
C GLU A 1067 9.95 23.70 -39.25
N ALA A 1068 10.53 22.75 -38.52
CA ALA A 1068 11.38 22.98 -37.36
C ALA A 1068 12.75 22.35 -37.61
N LYS A 1069 13.82 23.09 -37.34
CA LYS A 1069 15.21 22.64 -37.40
C LYS A 1069 15.86 22.88 -36.06
N VAL A 1070 16.55 21.88 -35.54
CA VAL A 1070 17.37 21.98 -34.35
C VAL A 1070 18.77 21.50 -34.70
N HIS A 1071 19.74 22.40 -34.61
CA HIS A 1071 21.15 22.09 -34.69
C HIS A 1071 21.71 22.03 -33.27
N ILE A 1072 22.40 20.95 -32.93
CA ILE A 1072 23.03 20.74 -31.63
C ILE A 1072 24.49 20.46 -31.90
N SER A 1073 25.37 21.33 -31.43
CA SER A 1073 26.82 21.15 -31.55
C SER A 1073 27.51 21.32 -30.19
N TRP A 1074 28.52 20.52 -29.90
CA TRP A 1074 29.13 20.47 -28.56
C TRP A 1074 30.60 20.04 -28.55
N GLY A 1075 31.24 20.25 -27.39
CA GLY A 1075 32.66 20.04 -27.17
C GLY A 1075 33.43 21.35 -27.14
N SER A 1076 34.71 21.32 -27.50
CA SER A 1076 35.55 22.51 -27.63
C SER A 1076 34.89 23.52 -28.56
N GLU A 1077 34.48 24.66 -28.02
CA GLU A 1077 33.83 25.78 -28.73
C GLU A 1077 32.68 25.35 -29.66
N CYS A 1078 31.88 24.36 -29.24
CA CYS A 1078 30.78 23.79 -30.04
C CYS A 1078 31.21 23.19 -31.40
N GLN A 1079 32.47 22.76 -31.56
CA GLN A 1079 33.02 22.27 -32.85
C GLN A 1079 33.42 20.78 -32.86
N SER A 1080 33.35 20.06 -31.74
CA SER A 1080 33.88 18.68 -31.67
C SER A 1080 32.91 17.62 -32.16
N TYR A 1081 31.61 17.87 -31.95
CA TYR A 1081 30.50 16.99 -32.27
C TYR A 1081 29.31 17.83 -32.73
N GLU A 1082 28.51 17.31 -33.66
CA GLU A 1082 27.39 18.03 -34.25
C GLU A 1082 26.29 17.07 -34.72
N MET A 1083 25.04 17.51 -34.55
CA MET A 1083 23.84 16.76 -34.85
C MET A 1083 22.75 17.72 -35.32
N TRP A 1084 22.02 17.34 -36.37
CA TRP A 1084 20.89 18.11 -36.91
C TRP A 1084 19.63 17.27 -36.85
N MET A 1085 18.56 17.88 -36.33
CA MET A 1085 17.21 17.37 -36.40
C MET A 1085 16.39 18.28 -37.30
N GLU A 1086 15.83 17.76 -38.37
CA GLU A 1086 14.83 18.48 -39.18
C GLU A 1086 13.48 17.78 -39.04
N ALA A 1087 12.41 18.55 -38.90
CA ALA A 1087 11.05 18.04 -38.76
C ALA A 1087 10.10 18.91 -39.57
N ALA A 1088 9.34 18.31 -40.50
CA ALA A 1088 8.45 19.02 -41.40
C ALA A 1088 7.07 18.37 -41.48
N ALA A 1089 6.03 19.21 -41.36
CA ALA A 1089 4.67 18.86 -41.71
C ALA A 1089 4.46 19.04 -43.23
N VAL A 1090 4.13 17.95 -43.92
CA VAL A 1090 4.05 17.86 -45.37
C VAL A 1090 2.59 17.60 -45.78
N ASN A 1091 1.98 18.57 -46.46
CA ASN A 1091 0.59 18.53 -46.94
C ASN A 1091 0.49 18.73 -48.47
N PRO A 1092 0.84 17.73 -49.30
CA PRO A 1092 0.78 17.86 -50.75
C PRO A 1092 -0.68 17.79 -51.26
N PRO A 1093 -1.04 18.52 -52.33
CA PRO A 1093 -2.38 18.45 -52.90
C PRO A 1093 -2.75 17.01 -53.33
N GLY A 1094 -3.83 16.47 -52.77
CA GLY A 1094 -4.33 15.14 -53.12
C GLY A 1094 -3.72 13.95 -52.37
N SER A 1095 -2.84 14.17 -51.37
CA SER A 1095 -2.33 13.12 -50.50
C SER A 1095 -2.60 13.39 -49.02
N LYS A 1096 -2.37 12.37 -48.17
CA LYS A 1096 -2.69 12.45 -46.73
C LYS A 1096 -1.61 13.28 -45.99
N PRO A 1097 -1.98 14.03 -44.94
CA PRO A 1097 -1.01 14.83 -44.18
C PRO A 1097 0.03 13.92 -43.54
N ALA A 1098 1.31 14.30 -43.66
CA ALA A 1098 2.44 13.54 -43.15
C ALA A 1098 3.37 14.41 -42.31
N PHE A 1099 4.02 13.81 -41.32
CA PHE A 1099 5.09 14.44 -40.54
C PHE A 1099 6.37 13.64 -40.76
N ASN A 1100 7.38 14.30 -41.32
CA ASN A 1100 8.68 13.69 -41.59
C ASN A 1100 9.71 14.28 -40.61
N GLY A 1101 10.44 13.42 -39.91
CA GLY A 1101 11.56 13.78 -39.06
C GLY A 1101 12.84 13.09 -39.52
N THR A 1102 13.95 13.82 -39.58
CA THR A 1102 15.28 13.30 -39.90
C THR A 1102 16.26 13.72 -38.81
N LEU A 1103 17.02 12.76 -38.29
CA LEU A 1103 18.13 12.97 -37.38
C LEU A 1103 19.43 12.57 -38.07
N ARG A 1104 20.35 13.52 -38.21
CA ARG A 1104 21.65 13.38 -38.86
C ARG A 1104 22.77 13.76 -37.90
N TRP A 1105 23.92 13.12 -38.02
CA TRP A 1105 25.11 13.48 -37.25
C TRP A 1105 26.38 13.27 -38.08
N SER A 1106 27.37 14.15 -37.96
CA SER A 1106 28.66 13.95 -38.63
C SER A 1106 29.60 13.14 -37.74
N ARG A 1107 29.75 13.56 -36.48
CA ARG A 1107 30.60 12.95 -35.44
C ARG A 1107 29.89 13.02 -34.09
N ILE A 1108 29.85 11.90 -33.40
CA ILE A 1108 29.39 11.76 -32.01
C ILE A 1108 30.49 11.06 -31.19
N PRO A 1109 30.49 11.18 -29.85
CA PRO A 1109 31.40 10.42 -28.99
C PRO A 1109 31.20 8.90 -29.11
N ASP A 1110 32.30 8.15 -29.04
CA ASP A 1110 32.31 6.67 -29.15
C ASP A 1110 31.33 5.97 -28.19
N TYR A 1111 31.14 6.53 -26.99
CA TYR A 1111 30.18 5.98 -26.02
C TYR A 1111 28.71 6.11 -26.47
N LEU A 1112 28.36 7.15 -27.24
CA LEU A 1112 27.02 7.27 -27.85
C LEU A 1112 26.88 6.32 -29.04
N GLU A 1113 27.96 6.04 -29.78
CA GLU A 1113 27.95 5.05 -30.85
C GLU A 1113 27.77 3.62 -30.29
N GLU A 1114 28.41 3.30 -29.15
CA GLU A 1114 28.18 2.04 -28.43
C GLU A 1114 26.75 1.95 -27.87
N TYR A 1115 26.25 3.02 -27.23
CA TYR A 1115 24.89 3.03 -26.69
C TYR A 1115 23.82 2.92 -27.79
N GLY A 1116 24.03 3.60 -28.92
CA GLY A 1116 23.20 3.47 -30.11
C GLY A 1116 23.20 2.05 -30.66
N SER A 1117 24.37 1.41 -30.74
CA SER A 1117 24.52 0.01 -31.16
C SER A 1117 23.78 -0.96 -30.22
N ARG A 1118 23.83 -0.73 -28.90
CA ARG A 1118 23.05 -1.50 -27.93
C ARG A 1118 21.54 -1.29 -28.15
N ILE A 1119 21.07 -0.04 -28.29
CA ILE A 1119 19.66 0.25 -28.58
C ILE A 1119 19.20 -0.44 -29.86
N GLU A 1120 19.98 -0.37 -30.95
CA GLU A 1120 19.68 -1.03 -32.22
C GLU A 1120 19.47 -2.55 -32.09
N SER A 1121 20.10 -3.21 -31.11
CA SER A 1121 19.94 -4.64 -30.85
C SER A 1121 18.60 -5.01 -30.17
N TYR A 1122 17.99 -4.08 -29.43
CA TYR A 1122 16.68 -4.27 -28.80
C TYR A 1122 15.51 -3.98 -29.74
N VAL A 1123 15.73 -3.18 -30.81
CA VAL A 1123 14.69 -2.76 -31.76
C VAL A 1123 13.89 -3.93 -32.35
N PRO A 1124 14.48 -5.06 -32.81
CA PRO A 1124 13.70 -6.17 -33.37
C PRO A 1124 12.75 -6.83 -32.36
N SER A 1125 13.22 -7.03 -31.12
CA SER A 1125 12.40 -7.60 -30.03
C SER A 1125 11.25 -6.68 -29.64
N MET A 1126 11.50 -5.36 -29.61
CA MET A 1126 10.47 -4.35 -29.36
C MET A 1126 9.49 -4.24 -30.53
N ALA A 1127 9.97 -4.35 -31.77
CA ALA A 1127 9.15 -4.34 -32.97
C ALA A 1127 8.15 -5.51 -32.97
N LEU A 1128 8.61 -6.71 -32.61
CA LEU A 1128 7.75 -7.89 -32.42
C LEU A 1128 6.72 -7.70 -31.29
N LEU A 1129 7.16 -7.18 -30.13
CA LEU A 1129 6.30 -6.91 -28.97
C LEU A 1129 5.16 -5.92 -29.25
N PHE A 1130 5.40 -4.94 -30.12
CA PHE A 1130 4.40 -3.92 -30.50
C PHE A 1130 3.64 -4.26 -31.80
N GLY A 1131 3.97 -5.36 -32.48
CA GLY A 1131 3.25 -5.81 -33.68
C GLY A 1131 3.60 -5.05 -34.96
N PHE A 1132 4.83 -4.52 -35.06
CA PHE A 1132 5.35 -3.96 -36.31
C PHE A 1132 5.69 -5.07 -37.31
N TYR A 1133 5.50 -4.81 -38.60
CA TYR A 1133 6.07 -5.64 -39.67
C TYR A 1133 7.41 -5.05 -40.15
N GLN A 1134 8.25 -5.90 -40.74
CA GLN A 1134 9.65 -5.62 -41.05
C GLN A 1134 9.96 -5.81 -42.54
N GLU A 1135 10.48 -4.78 -43.19
CA GLU A 1135 10.91 -4.80 -44.60
C GLU A 1135 12.39 -4.41 -44.81
N ASN A 1136 12.90 -4.69 -46.01
CA ASN A 1136 14.33 -4.77 -46.32
C ASN A 1136 14.79 -3.63 -47.24
N GLN A 1137 15.27 -2.52 -46.64
CA GLN A 1137 15.85 -1.36 -47.31
C GLN A 1137 17.09 -0.87 -46.55
N GLU A 1138 18.06 -0.28 -47.28
CA GLU A 1138 19.22 0.43 -46.72
C GLU A 1138 18.91 1.93 -46.55
N ASN A 1139 19.51 2.57 -45.54
CA ASN A 1139 19.45 4.03 -45.32
C ASN A 1139 20.85 4.67 -45.38
N VAL A 1140 20.91 5.99 -45.43
CA VAL A 1140 22.18 6.74 -45.40
C VAL A 1140 22.93 6.48 -44.09
N GLN A 1141 24.25 6.23 -44.17
CA GLN A 1141 25.08 6.09 -42.97
C GLN A 1141 25.06 7.38 -42.15
N ARG A 1142 24.82 7.26 -40.83
CA ARG A 1142 24.63 8.37 -39.87
C ARG A 1142 23.35 9.20 -40.07
N GLU A 1143 22.29 8.58 -40.57
CA GLU A 1143 20.93 9.14 -40.56
C GLU A 1143 19.90 8.15 -39.98
N VAL A 1144 19.06 8.63 -39.07
CA VAL A 1144 17.78 8.01 -38.71
C VAL A 1144 16.66 8.88 -39.28
N SER A 1145 15.76 8.30 -40.06
CA SER A 1145 14.60 9.01 -40.59
C SER A 1145 13.30 8.32 -40.23
N ALA A 1146 12.28 9.12 -39.90
CA ALA A 1146 10.95 8.66 -39.54
C ALA A 1146 9.90 9.47 -40.30
N SER A 1147 8.88 8.79 -40.83
CA SER A 1147 7.71 9.41 -41.45
C SER A 1147 6.44 8.88 -40.80
N VAL A 1148 5.58 9.78 -40.36
CA VAL A 1148 4.28 9.48 -39.77
C VAL A 1148 3.20 10.03 -40.69
N VAL A 1149 2.55 9.17 -41.45
CA VAL A 1149 1.49 9.55 -42.41
C VAL A 1149 0.14 9.34 -41.74
N ALA A 1150 -0.76 10.32 -41.76
CA ALA A 1150 -2.12 10.11 -41.24
C ALA A 1150 -2.87 9.11 -42.13
N ALA A 1151 -3.06 7.88 -41.66
CA ALA A 1151 -3.79 6.84 -42.39
C ALA A 1151 -5.30 7.14 -42.42
N SER A 1152 -5.83 7.74 -41.37
CA SER A 1152 -7.19 8.29 -41.25
C SER A 1152 -7.22 9.44 -40.23
N ALA A 1153 -8.39 10.05 -39.99
CA ALA A 1153 -8.57 11.07 -38.95
C ALA A 1153 -8.18 10.63 -37.52
N HIS A 1154 -8.03 9.32 -37.27
CA HIS A 1154 -7.69 8.76 -35.95
C HIS A 1154 -6.56 7.73 -35.98
N SER A 1155 -5.93 7.49 -37.14
CA SER A 1155 -4.85 6.52 -37.28
C SER A 1155 -3.70 7.05 -38.11
N PHE A 1156 -2.50 6.56 -37.83
CA PHE A 1156 -1.26 6.97 -38.49
C PHE A 1156 -0.38 5.77 -38.82
N ASP A 1157 0.19 5.78 -40.02
CA ASP A 1157 1.20 4.85 -40.50
C ASP A 1157 2.57 5.39 -40.11
N VAL A 1158 3.23 4.75 -39.15
CA VAL A 1158 4.63 5.06 -38.77
C VAL A 1158 5.57 4.25 -39.65
N LYS A 1159 6.63 4.89 -40.15
CA LYS A 1159 7.79 4.26 -40.80
C LYS A 1159 9.07 4.83 -40.21
N ILE A 1160 10.03 3.99 -39.84
CA ILE A 1160 11.34 4.37 -39.29
C ILE A 1160 12.46 3.63 -40.03
N ARG A 1161 13.60 4.31 -40.27
CA ARG A 1161 14.81 3.82 -40.97
C ARG A 1161 16.07 4.05 -40.14
N PHE A 1162 17.03 3.13 -40.19
CA PHE A 1162 18.27 3.12 -39.39
C PHE A 1162 19.54 2.86 -40.24
N PRO A 1163 20.76 3.15 -39.76
CA PRO A 1163 21.94 3.28 -40.64
C PRO A 1163 22.78 2.01 -40.93
N LYS A 1164 22.85 1.00 -40.06
CA LYS A 1164 23.86 -0.10 -40.18
C LYS A 1164 23.42 -1.50 -39.69
N VAL A 1165 22.29 -2.00 -40.18
CA VAL A 1165 21.99 -3.45 -40.22
C VAL A 1165 21.30 -3.74 -41.57
N PRO A 1166 21.52 -4.89 -42.24
CA PRO A 1166 20.64 -5.29 -43.33
C PRO A 1166 19.20 -5.40 -42.79
N GLN A 1167 18.28 -4.64 -43.39
CA GLN A 1167 16.95 -4.26 -42.87
C GLN A 1167 16.97 -3.14 -41.81
N LYS A 1168 16.12 -2.13 -42.03
CA LYS A 1168 15.01 -1.76 -41.13
C LYS A 1168 14.05 -0.78 -41.82
N GLU A 1169 12.92 -1.30 -42.29
CA GLU A 1169 11.67 -0.52 -42.40
C GLU A 1169 10.67 -1.10 -41.40
N ILE A 1170 10.13 -0.24 -40.53
CA ILE A 1170 9.30 -0.60 -39.37
C ILE A 1170 7.94 0.07 -39.49
N GLY A 1171 6.91 -0.71 -39.85
CA GLY A 1171 5.55 -0.23 -40.17
C GLY A 1171 4.49 -0.54 -39.10
N ILE A 1172 3.71 0.46 -38.68
CA ILE A 1172 2.50 0.28 -37.84
C ILE A 1172 1.38 1.23 -38.26
N HIS A 1173 0.15 0.71 -38.31
CA HIS A 1173 -1.09 1.49 -38.42
C HIS A 1173 -1.68 1.77 -37.02
N SER A 1174 -1.13 2.77 -36.33
CA SER A 1174 -1.43 3.09 -34.92
C SER A 1174 -2.72 3.91 -34.78
N THR A 1175 -3.42 3.78 -33.65
CA THR A 1175 -4.50 4.71 -33.23
C THR A 1175 -3.94 5.67 -32.18
N LEU A 1176 -4.31 6.95 -32.21
CA LEU A 1176 -3.83 7.95 -31.25
C LEU A 1176 -4.25 7.61 -29.79
N TYR A 1177 -3.29 7.09 -29.00
CA TYR A 1177 -3.41 6.93 -27.55
C TYR A 1177 -2.50 7.96 -26.85
N ALA A 1178 -3.02 9.17 -26.61
CA ALA A 1178 -2.32 10.15 -25.79
C ALA A 1178 -2.29 9.66 -24.32
N PHE A 1179 -1.08 9.42 -23.80
CA PHE A 1179 -0.82 9.25 -22.36
C PHE A 1179 -0.47 10.63 -21.78
N SER A 1180 -1.27 11.12 -20.83
CA SER A 1180 -0.92 12.31 -20.04
C SER A 1180 -0.39 11.89 -18.67
N PHE A 1181 0.91 12.01 -18.45
CA PHE A 1181 1.48 12.11 -17.11
C PHE A 1181 1.42 13.58 -16.67
N CYS A 1182 0.63 13.88 -15.65
CA CYS A 1182 0.90 14.99 -14.74
C CYS A 1182 1.05 14.41 -13.34
N ARG A 1183 2.12 14.82 -12.65
CA ARG A 1183 2.50 14.42 -11.30
C ARG A 1183 2.83 15.69 -10.52
#